data_AF-U2D7S9-F1
#
_entry.id   AF-U2D7S9-F1
#
_cell.length_a   1.000
_cell.length_b   1.000
_cell.length_c   1.000
_cell.angle_alpha   90.00
_cell.angle_beta   90.00
_cell.angle_gamma   90.00
#
_symmetry.space_group_name_H-M   'P 1'
#
loop_
_entity.id
_entity.type
_entity.pdbx_description
1 polymer ?
#
loop_
_entity_poly.entity_id
_entity_poly.type
_entity_poly.pdbx_seq_one_letter_code
_entity_poly.pdbx_strand_id
1 'polypeptide(L)'
;GVDELNKNSDTLKSGASSLESGANALSAGIDTLSDGATQYVAGADTLADGTTTYVAGAGKLAAGAKELAKLEDGLTTVSNGISQLNTGVTKGTDDSQSLISGTQQLENGLKALNDKVSALKEGTTQESINKLAAGLTSAKDGMDTAAAGMNSAAAGMNNAADGINNAAGYITQAAGITSQTSSSITDSLIPALQNAGTQFSQVGDQVSNILTGYGQQTTEALTDANTKIGTAGQTMTDLAAQLQAIQATASEDGTISAAALNDVINALNSVAGGMTGVDGSYMSSYSDQVSQLAAGVSGQLSSTQENLNAVASKLNEAASGLTQISGGLTQGAGTLSEGATTMTDGANQMSAGATTMSAGAEQLSAATSQLPTDLIAQLSAGVTQLYQGAQAVNTGTKNVSAGLQSLEDGTVEAFPAAAAGIKALNDGFDQLTSYDKQLNNGAKNLKTAGKQITDALPDIKSGAGQLADGSKALTDGITTYTDGIAKLSENSAALTDGTKKLATGANALSSGAATLADGTKALADGSGTLTTGITTYTDGVAKLSENSSALTDGTKKLSTGAKTLSSGATTLANGTKTLANGTSTLLSGTEKLVSNNSTLNNGAKQLADGAAQIQSGSSQLYDGSKKLGSGMKELKDGSKTLTTSLSDGATTVKDNSASDETIKMFATPVVSDETKLTDVPNNGHAMAPYMMSVGLWVGALAFCLMYPLAQYKGKLKSGFAWWASKASVLYPVAILQGICLILLLRAFNGFTPAEMGKTVLFACLTSMTFTSIMYFFNITLGKVGSFLMLVFMVVQLAGSAGTYPVEVSPSFVAKIHAYVPFTYTVDAFRATISGGRSITTSIIVMVALLVIFTILTILQFNHMTKRKKAEKVVLFDWLEERGLA
;
A
#
# COMPACT_ATOMS: atom_id res chain seq x y z
N GLY A 1 -3.90 85.82 31.84
CA GLY A 1 -2.42 85.84 31.94
C GLY A 1 -1.97 84.79 32.93
N VAL A 2 -1.73 85.18 34.18
CA VAL A 2 -1.35 84.25 35.27
C VAL A 2 -2.42 83.17 35.52
N ASP A 3 -3.71 83.52 35.46
CA ASP A 3 -4.79 82.53 35.61
C ASP A 3 -4.84 81.50 34.47
N GLU A 4 -4.52 81.93 33.24
CA GLU A 4 -4.42 81.05 32.07
C GLU A 4 -3.21 80.12 32.18
N LEU A 5 -2.07 80.65 32.64
CA LEU A 5 -0.85 79.90 32.93
C LEU A 5 -1.08 78.85 34.03
N ASN A 6 -1.79 79.20 35.10
CA ASN A 6 -2.17 78.25 36.17
C ASN A 6 -3.06 77.13 35.63
N LYS A 7 -4.09 77.46 34.84
CA LYS A 7 -4.98 76.47 34.22
C LYS A 7 -4.24 75.52 33.26
N ASN A 8 -3.30 76.06 32.49
CA ASN A 8 -2.44 75.25 31.61
C ASN A 8 -1.42 74.43 32.39
N SER A 9 -0.98 74.88 33.57
CA SER A 9 -0.04 74.14 34.44
C SER A 9 -0.63 72.84 34.97
N ASP A 10 -1.91 72.85 35.35
CA ASP A 10 -2.61 71.63 35.78
C ASP A 10 -2.72 70.63 34.61
N THR A 11 -2.98 71.14 33.41
CA THR A 11 -3.02 70.33 32.18
C THR A 11 -1.64 69.74 31.87
N LEU A 12 -0.57 70.52 31.99
CA LEU A 12 0.82 70.11 31.74
C LEU A 12 1.31 69.08 32.77
N LYS A 13 0.99 69.29 34.06
CA LYS A 13 1.21 68.29 35.13
C LYS A 13 0.46 66.99 34.83
N SER A 14 -0.80 67.08 34.41
CA SER A 14 -1.58 65.88 34.06
C SER A 14 -0.96 65.13 32.86
N GLY A 15 -0.46 65.85 31.85
CA GLY A 15 0.21 65.27 30.69
C GLY A 15 1.54 64.59 31.05
N ALA A 16 2.37 65.23 31.88
CA ALA A 16 3.63 64.68 32.34
C ALA A 16 3.44 63.45 33.25
N SER A 17 2.47 63.49 34.18
CA SER A 17 2.09 62.32 34.99
C SER A 17 1.50 61.18 34.13
N SER A 18 0.78 61.51 33.06
CA SER A 18 0.29 60.52 32.11
C SER A 18 1.45 59.87 31.33
N LEU A 19 2.47 60.65 30.94
CA LEU A 19 3.67 60.15 30.27
C LEU A 19 4.51 59.25 31.19
N GLU A 20 4.73 59.66 32.45
CA GLU A 20 5.41 58.83 33.46
C GLU A 20 4.64 57.51 33.70
N SER A 21 3.31 57.59 33.80
CA SER A 21 2.45 56.41 33.93
C SER A 21 2.53 55.50 32.69
N GLY A 22 2.57 56.08 31.49
CA GLY A 22 2.74 55.37 30.23
C GLY A 22 4.10 54.68 30.10
N ALA A 23 5.18 55.34 30.50
CA ALA A 23 6.52 54.77 30.51
C ALA A 23 6.65 53.61 31.53
N ASN A 24 6.03 53.75 32.70
CA ASN A 24 5.96 52.68 33.70
C ASN A 24 5.11 51.50 33.21
N ALA A 25 3.98 51.76 32.54
CA ALA A 25 3.16 50.73 31.92
C ALA A 25 3.91 50.00 30.79
N LEU A 26 4.68 50.72 29.97
CA LEU A 26 5.56 50.14 28.96
C LEU A 26 6.62 49.24 29.60
N SER A 27 7.27 49.68 30.68
CA SER A 27 8.25 48.86 31.42
C SER A 27 7.61 47.58 31.98
N ALA A 28 6.41 47.66 32.55
CA ALA A 28 5.69 46.49 33.04
C ALA A 28 5.23 45.56 31.90
N GLY A 29 4.88 46.12 30.74
CA GLY A 29 4.59 45.38 29.52
C GLY A 29 5.81 44.62 28.99
N ILE A 30 7.00 45.24 29.05
CA ILE A 30 8.28 44.61 28.69
C ILE A 30 8.61 43.45 29.63
N ASP A 31 8.32 43.56 30.93
CA ASP A 31 8.48 42.45 31.88
C ASP A 31 7.56 41.26 31.55
N THR A 32 6.31 41.55 31.19
CA THR A 32 5.36 40.52 30.74
C THR A 32 5.82 39.87 29.43
N LEU A 33 6.35 40.67 28.49
CA LEU A 33 6.92 40.17 27.24
C LEU A 33 8.18 39.32 27.48
N SER A 34 9.02 39.68 28.46
CA SER A 34 10.20 38.91 28.87
C SER A 34 9.82 37.53 29.37
N ASP A 35 8.79 37.43 30.22
CA ASP A 35 8.27 36.16 30.71
C ASP A 35 7.70 35.32 29.56
N GLY A 36 6.95 35.94 28.64
CA GLY A 36 6.43 35.28 27.44
C GLY A 36 7.53 34.78 26.50
N ALA A 37 8.58 35.57 26.25
CA ALA A 37 9.73 35.18 25.44
C ALA A 37 10.51 34.03 26.09
N THR A 38 10.63 34.02 27.42
CA THR A 38 11.26 32.92 28.17
C THR A 38 10.46 31.63 28.01
N GLN A 39 9.13 31.68 28.09
CA GLN A 39 8.27 30.54 27.82
C GLN A 39 8.37 30.05 26.37
N TYR A 40 8.44 30.98 25.39
CA TYR A 40 8.64 30.63 23.99
C TYR A 40 9.96 29.89 23.75
N VAL A 41 11.08 30.37 24.34
CA VAL A 41 12.39 29.71 24.24
C VAL A 41 12.35 28.32 24.87
N ALA A 42 11.74 28.17 26.04
CA ALA A 42 11.58 26.87 26.69
C ALA A 42 10.74 25.89 25.84
N GLY A 43 9.70 26.39 25.17
CA GLY A 43 8.91 25.61 24.22
C GLY A 43 9.70 25.22 22.96
N ALA A 44 10.47 26.14 22.40
CA ALA A 44 11.34 25.89 21.25
C ALA A 44 12.47 24.89 21.58
N ASP A 45 13.02 24.94 22.80
CA ASP A 45 13.98 23.96 23.31
C ASP A 45 13.36 22.57 23.41
N THR A 46 12.18 22.46 24.01
CA THR A 46 11.43 21.20 24.11
C THR A 46 11.15 20.62 22.71
N LEU A 47 10.77 21.47 21.75
CA LEU A 47 10.55 21.05 20.36
C LEU A 47 11.84 20.56 19.68
N ALA A 48 12.96 21.25 19.86
CA ALA A 48 14.24 20.86 19.29
C ALA A 48 14.73 19.51 19.86
N ASP A 49 14.54 19.28 21.16
CA ASP A 49 14.89 18.03 21.82
C ASP A 49 13.97 16.88 21.38
N GLY A 50 12.66 17.14 21.28
CA GLY A 50 11.67 16.20 20.75
C GLY A 50 11.94 15.82 19.29
N THR A 51 12.26 16.81 18.45
CA THR A 51 12.64 16.59 17.05
C THR A 51 13.92 15.77 16.94
N THR A 52 14.93 16.06 17.77
CA THR A 52 16.18 15.29 17.81
C THR A 52 15.93 13.83 18.17
N THR A 53 15.06 13.58 19.15
CA THR A 53 14.67 12.23 19.56
C THR A 53 13.92 11.49 18.44
N TYR A 54 13.00 12.16 17.76
CA TYR A 54 12.28 11.63 16.59
C TYR A 54 13.24 11.25 15.46
N VAL A 55 14.14 12.15 15.06
CA VAL A 55 15.12 11.90 13.98
C VAL A 55 16.04 10.73 14.34
N ALA A 56 16.42 10.59 15.62
CA ALA A 56 17.19 9.43 16.07
C ALA A 56 16.40 8.11 15.95
N GLY A 57 15.10 8.14 16.22
CA GLY A 57 14.19 7.00 16.02
C GLY A 57 14.03 6.63 14.55
N ALA A 58 13.77 7.61 13.68
CA ALA A 58 13.67 7.44 12.24
C ALA A 58 14.98 6.91 11.63
N GLY A 59 16.13 7.38 12.11
CA GLY A 59 17.44 6.88 11.71
C GLY A 59 17.66 5.40 12.05
N LYS A 60 17.18 4.92 13.21
CA LYS A 60 17.25 3.50 13.57
C LYS A 60 16.36 2.64 12.66
N LEU A 61 15.19 3.14 12.29
CA LEU A 61 14.28 2.49 11.35
C LEU A 61 14.88 2.39 9.95
N ALA A 62 15.45 3.49 9.46
CA ALA A 62 16.16 3.53 8.17
C ALA A 62 17.35 2.55 8.15
N ALA A 63 18.10 2.43 9.26
CA ALA A 63 19.17 1.45 9.37
C ALA A 63 18.63 0.00 9.31
N GLY A 64 17.52 -0.29 9.97
CA GLY A 64 16.85 -1.60 9.87
C GLY A 64 16.35 -1.91 8.45
N ALA A 65 15.82 -0.93 7.73
CA ALA A 65 15.41 -1.09 6.34
C ALA A 65 16.60 -1.36 5.40
N LYS A 66 17.77 -0.74 5.65
CA LYS A 66 19.00 -1.01 4.89
C LYS A 66 19.52 -2.42 5.09
N GLU A 67 19.32 -3.02 6.26
CA GLU A 67 19.64 -4.43 6.47
C GLU A 67 18.77 -5.38 5.61
N LEU A 68 17.53 -4.97 5.29
CA LEU A 68 16.66 -5.73 4.38
C LEU A 68 17.13 -5.70 2.92
N ALA A 69 17.97 -4.74 2.52
CA ALA A 69 18.52 -4.69 1.16
C ALA A 69 19.33 -5.96 0.82
N LYS A 70 19.91 -6.62 1.83
CA LYS A 70 20.63 -7.90 1.64
C LYS A 70 19.71 -9.04 1.18
N LEU A 71 18.40 -8.93 1.38
CA LEU A 71 17.43 -9.90 0.86
C LEU A 71 17.16 -9.69 -0.64
N GLU A 72 17.41 -8.51 -1.21
CA GLU A 72 17.20 -8.23 -2.63
C GLU A 72 18.03 -9.19 -3.52
N ASP A 73 19.34 -9.25 -3.27
CA ASP A 73 20.27 -10.14 -3.97
C ASP A 73 20.01 -11.62 -3.63
N GLY A 74 19.59 -11.88 -2.38
CA GLY A 74 19.26 -13.22 -1.89
C GLY A 74 18.07 -13.82 -2.63
N LEU A 75 16.98 -13.07 -2.82
CA LEU A 75 15.79 -13.51 -3.53
C LEU A 75 16.11 -13.85 -4.99
N THR A 76 16.88 -13.00 -5.68
CA THR A 76 17.31 -13.26 -7.07
C THR A 76 18.13 -14.53 -7.19
N THR A 77 19.06 -14.75 -6.26
CA THR A 77 19.90 -15.97 -6.23
C THR A 77 19.05 -17.23 -6.03
N VAL A 78 18.08 -17.17 -5.12
CA VAL A 78 17.16 -18.29 -4.85
C VAL A 78 16.27 -18.58 -6.06
N SER A 79 15.71 -17.56 -6.71
CA SER A 79 14.90 -17.71 -7.92
C SER A 79 15.68 -18.38 -9.05
N ASN A 80 16.92 -17.94 -9.29
CA ASN A 80 17.82 -18.55 -10.27
C ASN A 80 18.13 -20.02 -9.92
N GLY A 81 18.35 -20.32 -8.64
CA GLY A 81 18.56 -21.69 -8.16
C GLY A 81 17.35 -22.59 -8.39
N ILE A 82 16.13 -22.10 -8.12
CA ILE A 82 14.87 -22.82 -8.38
C ILE A 82 14.72 -23.10 -9.88
N SER A 83 14.98 -22.11 -10.74
CA SER A 83 14.87 -22.26 -12.19
C SER A 83 15.88 -23.26 -12.77
N GLN A 84 17.12 -23.24 -12.28
CA GLN A 84 18.15 -24.22 -12.66
C GLN A 84 17.74 -25.64 -12.24
N LEU A 85 17.23 -25.80 -11.02
CA LEU A 85 16.75 -27.09 -10.52
C LEU A 85 15.56 -27.61 -11.34
N ASN A 86 14.58 -26.75 -11.63
CA ASN A 86 13.43 -27.11 -12.45
C ASN A 86 13.87 -27.55 -13.86
N THR A 87 14.82 -26.83 -14.46
CA THR A 87 15.40 -27.17 -15.77
C THR A 87 16.07 -28.54 -15.75
N GLY A 88 16.83 -28.87 -14.71
CA GLY A 88 17.46 -30.18 -14.55
C GLY A 88 16.45 -31.34 -14.48
N VAL A 89 15.30 -31.15 -13.82
CA VAL A 89 14.26 -32.18 -13.70
C VAL A 89 13.44 -32.31 -14.99
N THR A 90 13.08 -31.19 -15.62
CA THR A 90 12.13 -31.15 -16.74
C THR A 90 12.78 -31.35 -18.10
N LYS A 91 13.84 -30.60 -18.39
CA LYS A 91 14.40 -30.43 -19.74
C LYS A 91 15.75 -31.14 -19.91
N GLY A 92 16.49 -31.33 -18.81
CA GLY A 92 17.89 -31.78 -18.87
C GLY A 92 18.81 -30.65 -19.35
N THR A 93 20.12 -30.80 -19.15
CA THR A 93 21.14 -29.88 -19.69
C THR A 93 21.75 -30.48 -20.96
N ASP A 94 22.48 -29.68 -21.75
CA ASP A 94 22.91 -30.01 -23.12
C ASP A 94 23.69 -31.34 -23.32
N ASP A 95 24.08 -32.04 -22.25
CA ASP A 95 24.73 -33.37 -22.28
C ASP A 95 24.01 -34.48 -21.46
N SER A 96 22.87 -34.21 -20.82
CA SER A 96 22.16 -35.17 -19.93
C SER A 96 20.66 -35.26 -20.23
N GLN A 97 20.12 -36.49 -20.32
CA GLN A 97 18.67 -36.71 -20.39
C GLN A 97 17.97 -36.17 -19.13
N SER A 98 16.79 -35.54 -19.28
CA SER A 98 16.02 -35.07 -18.12
C SER A 98 15.62 -36.22 -17.20
N LEU A 99 15.48 -35.94 -15.91
CA LEU A 99 15.10 -36.97 -14.94
C LEU A 99 13.78 -37.66 -15.32
N ILE A 100 12.81 -36.90 -15.82
CA ILE A 100 11.53 -37.43 -16.35
C ILE A 100 11.75 -38.36 -17.53
N SER A 101 12.63 -37.99 -18.47
CA SER A 101 12.89 -38.81 -19.66
C SER A 101 13.58 -40.12 -19.28
N GLY A 102 14.51 -40.07 -18.31
CA GLY A 102 15.18 -41.26 -17.77
C GLY A 102 14.21 -42.21 -17.06
N THR A 103 13.33 -41.71 -16.20
CA THR A 103 12.36 -42.55 -15.48
C THR A 103 11.26 -43.08 -16.40
N GLN A 104 10.87 -42.34 -17.43
CA GLN A 104 9.96 -42.83 -18.47
C GLN A 104 10.59 -43.92 -19.34
N GLN A 105 11.88 -43.82 -19.68
CA GLN A 105 12.60 -44.88 -20.39
C GLN A 105 12.72 -46.13 -19.53
N LEU A 106 13.00 -45.98 -18.22
CA LEU A 106 13.01 -47.08 -17.27
C LEU A 106 11.64 -47.77 -17.19
N GLU A 107 10.56 -47.01 -17.04
CA GLU A 107 9.20 -47.54 -17.04
C GLU A 107 8.90 -48.33 -18.33
N ASN A 108 9.21 -47.75 -19.50
CA ASN A 108 8.98 -48.40 -20.80
C ASN A 108 9.81 -49.69 -20.96
N GLY A 109 11.07 -49.68 -20.50
CA GLY A 109 11.95 -50.84 -20.50
C GLY A 109 11.45 -51.95 -19.58
N LEU A 110 10.97 -51.60 -18.39
CA LEU A 110 10.39 -52.54 -17.43
C LEU A 110 9.04 -53.07 -17.87
N LYS A 111 8.24 -52.27 -18.57
CA LYS A 111 7.02 -52.75 -19.24
C LYS A 111 7.35 -53.80 -20.30
N ALA A 112 8.33 -53.52 -21.16
CA ALA A 112 8.77 -54.47 -22.19
C ALA A 112 9.34 -55.76 -21.58
N LEU A 113 10.02 -55.66 -20.43
CA LEU A 113 10.47 -56.82 -19.66
C LEU A 113 9.29 -57.62 -19.10
N ASN A 114 8.29 -56.94 -18.53
CA ASN A 114 7.06 -57.55 -18.03
C ASN A 114 6.32 -58.32 -19.13
N ASP A 115 6.10 -57.67 -20.27
CA ASP A 115 5.42 -58.27 -21.42
C ASP A 115 6.18 -59.51 -21.95
N LYS A 116 7.52 -59.49 -21.94
CA LYS A 116 8.36 -60.64 -22.35
C LYS A 116 8.31 -61.80 -21.35
N VAL A 117 8.34 -61.51 -20.05
CA VAL A 117 8.30 -62.53 -18.98
C VAL A 117 6.92 -63.20 -18.94
N SER A 118 5.83 -62.44 -19.08
CA SER A 118 4.48 -63.00 -19.15
C SER A 118 4.21 -63.80 -20.43
N ALA A 119 5.04 -63.66 -21.47
CA ALA A 119 4.92 -64.40 -22.73
C ALA A 119 5.72 -65.71 -22.76
N LEU A 120 6.47 -66.06 -21.70
CA LEU A 120 7.18 -67.34 -21.59
C LEU A 120 6.19 -68.52 -21.58
N LYS A 121 6.44 -69.54 -22.39
CA LYS A 121 5.60 -70.76 -22.52
C LYS A 121 6.44 -72.03 -22.29
N GLU A 122 5.75 -73.16 -22.04
CA GLU A 122 6.36 -74.49 -22.01
C GLU A 122 7.18 -74.74 -23.30
N GLY A 123 8.47 -75.07 -23.16
CA GLY A 123 9.38 -75.33 -24.29
C GLY A 123 10.60 -74.40 -24.41
N THR A 124 10.79 -73.45 -23.50
CA THR A 124 11.99 -72.57 -23.48
C THR A 124 13.25 -73.36 -23.06
N THR A 125 14.38 -73.16 -23.75
CA THR A 125 15.62 -73.93 -23.48
C THR A 125 16.32 -73.50 -22.19
N GLN A 126 16.99 -74.44 -21.50
CA GLN A 126 17.74 -74.18 -20.26
C GLN A 126 18.79 -73.06 -20.42
N GLU A 127 19.45 -73.00 -21.58
CA GLU A 127 20.44 -71.95 -21.87
C GLU A 127 19.79 -70.56 -21.94
N SER A 128 18.59 -70.46 -22.52
CA SER A 128 17.82 -69.21 -22.59
C SER A 128 17.34 -68.78 -21.20
N ILE A 129 16.95 -69.75 -20.37
CA ILE A 129 16.55 -69.52 -18.96
C ILE A 129 17.74 -69.03 -18.13
N ASN A 130 18.91 -69.64 -18.28
CA ASN A 130 20.11 -69.24 -17.54
C ASN A 130 20.64 -67.85 -17.98
N LYS A 131 20.58 -67.53 -19.27
CA LYS A 131 20.92 -66.17 -19.77
C LYS A 131 19.90 -65.12 -19.30
N LEU A 132 18.62 -65.46 -19.29
CA LEU A 132 17.57 -64.61 -18.73
C LEU A 132 17.81 -64.37 -17.23
N ALA A 133 18.07 -65.43 -16.46
CA ALA A 133 18.32 -65.33 -15.03
C ALA A 133 19.54 -64.45 -14.72
N ALA A 134 20.67 -64.65 -15.40
CA ALA A 134 21.85 -63.80 -15.25
C ALA A 134 21.58 -62.34 -15.62
N GLY A 135 20.82 -62.10 -16.69
CA GLY A 135 20.39 -60.75 -17.09
C GLY A 135 19.47 -60.08 -16.07
N LEU A 136 18.57 -60.84 -15.43
CA LEU A 136 17.67 -60.35 -14.39
C LEU A 136 18.42 -60.03 -13.09
N THR A 137 19.44 -60.81 -12.72
CA THR A 137 20.32 -60.50 -11.58
C THR A 137 21.10 -59.20 -11.81
N SER A 138 21.71 -59.02 -12.99
CA SER A 138 22.36 -57.75 -13.33
C SER A 138 21.39 -56.56 -13.38
N ALA A 139 20.14 -56.80 -13.83
CA ALA A 139 19.10 -55.78 -13.79
C ALA A 139 18.71 -55.42 -12.35
N LYS A 140 18.64 -56.40 -11.42
CA LYS A 140 18.40 -56.15 -10.00
C LYS A 140 19.46 -55.23 -9.40
N ASP A 141 20.74 -55.51 -9.60
CA ASP A 141 21.82 -54.68 -9.04
C ASP A 141 21.75 -53.24 -9.55
N GLY A 142 21.44 -53.08 -10.85
CA GLY A 142 21.18 -51.77 -11.45
C GLY A 142 19.97 -51.05 -10.85
N MET A 143 18.89 -51.79 -10.56
CA MET A 143 17.67 -51.23 -9.97
C MET A 143 17.82 -50.91 -8.48
N ASP A 144 18.56 -51.69 -7.71
CA ASP A 144 18.87 -51.36 -6.31
C ASP A 144 19.75 -50.12 -6.24
N THR A 145 20.73 -50.00 -7.14
CA THR A 145 21.55 -48.79 -7.28
C THR A 145 20.69 -47.58 -7.64
N ALA A 146 19.77 -47.73 -8.60
CA ALA A 146 18.84 -46.67 -8.98
C ALA A 146 17.88 -46.29 -7.84
N ALA A 147 17.34 -47.26 -7.11
CA ALA A 147 16.49 -47.04 -5.94
C ALA A 147 17.23 -46.31 -4.81
N ALA A 148 18.46 -46.71 -4.51
CA ALA A 148 19.31 -46.02 -3.53
C ALA A 148 19.63 -44.57 -3.95
N GLY A 149 19.91 -44.35 -5.24
CA GLY A 149 20.10 -43.02 -5.82
C GLY A 149 18.84 -42.15 -5.71
N MET A 150 17.68 -42.72 -6.00
CA MET A 150 16.39 -42.02 -5.86
C MET A 150 16.05 -41.70 -4.41
N ASN A 151 16.22 -42.63 -3.46
CA ASN A 151 16.04 -42.35 -2.04
C ASN A 151 16.98 -41.23 -1.53
N SER A 152 18.22 -41.21 -2.02
CA SER A 152 19.17 -40.13 -1.70
C SER A 152 18.72 -38.78 -2.28
N ALA A 153 18.22 -38.77 -3.52
CA ALA A 153 17.66 -37.57 -4.14
C ALA A 153 16.39 -37.08 -3.43
N ALA A 154 15.51 -37.99 -2.98
CA ALA A 154 14.33 -37.66 -2.19
C ALA A 154 14.70 -37.05 -0.83
N ALA A 155 15.69 -37.61 -0.15
CA ALA A 155 16.22 -37.03 1.08
C ALA A 155 16.79 -35.62 0.84
N GLY A 156 17.52 -35.42 -0.27
CA GLY A 156 17.97 -34.10 -0.70
C GLY A 156 16.84 -33.10 -0.94
N MET A 157 15.74 -33.55 -1.57
CA MET A 157 14.54 -32.73 -1.80
C MET A 157 13.79 -32.38 -0.51
N ASN A 158 13.67 -33.30 0.44
CA ASN A 158 13.10 -33.00 1.75
C ASN A 158 13.96 -31.99 2.53
N ASN A 159 15.28 -32.14 2.52
CA ASN A 159 16.19 -31.16 3.12
C ASN A 159 16.05 -29.78 2.45
N ALA A 160 15.86 -29.73 1.13
CA ALA A 160 15.61 -28.50 0.40
C ALA A 160 14.26 -27.88 0.79
N ALA A 161 13.20 -28.69 0.90
CA ALA A 161 11.89 -28.25 1.37
C ALA A 161 11.95 -27.68 2.80
N ASP A 162 12.70 -28.32 3.70
CA ASP A 162 12.94 -27.82 5.06
C ASP A 162 13.71 -26.50 5.04
N GLY A 163 14.74 -26.38 4.19
CA GLY A 163 15.47 -25.14 3.97
C GLY A 163 14.57 -24.00 3.47
N ILE A 164 13.67 -24.29 2.52
CA ILE A 164 12.69 -23.35 1.98
C ILE A 164 11.68 -22.93 3.07
N ASN A 165 11.20 -23.87 3.88
CA ASN A 165 10.29 -23.57 5.00
C ASN A 165 10.96 -22.69 6.07
N ASN A 166 12.23 -22.94 6.39
CA ASN A 166 13.00 -22.09 7.29
C ASN A 166 13.14 -20.66 6.72
N ALA A 167 13.45 -20.54 5.42
CA ALA A 167 13.51 -19.25 4.73
C ALA A 167 12.15 -18.52 4.76
N ALA A 168 11.06 -19.22 4.46
CA ALA A 168 9.70 -18.69 4.59
C ALA A 168 9.41 -18.20 6.02
N GLY A 169 9.86 -18.94 7.03
CA GLY A 169 9.77 -18.55 8.45
C GLY A 169 10.49 -17.24 8.77
N TYR A 170 11.70 -17.03 8.24
CA TYR A 170 12.41 -15.75 8.38
C TYR A 170 11.72 -14.60 7.65
N ILE A 171 11.17 -14.86 6.46
CA ILE A 171 10.41 -13.88 5.68
C ILE A 171 9.12 -13.49 6.40
N THR A 172 8.42 -14.43 7.04
CA THR A 172 7.26 -14.15 7.89
C THR A 172 7.63 -13.27 9.09
N GLN A 173 8.77 -13.54 9.74
CA GLN A 173 9.27 -12.67 10.82
C GLN A 173 9.57 -11.25 10.31
N ALA A 174 10.20 -11.13 9.14
CA ALA A 174 10.46 -9.83 8.52
C ALA A 174 9.16 -9.09 8.19
N ALA A 175 8.15 -9.79 7.64
CA ALA A 175 6.82 -9.22 7.40
C ALA A 175 6.17 -8.73 8.71
N GLY A 176 6.28 -9.51 9.79
CA GLY A 176 5.82 -9.13 11.13
C GLY A 176 6.49 -7.88 11.66
N ILE A 177 7.83 -7.80 11.62
CA ILE A 177 8.59 -6.61 12.03
C ILE A 177 8.19 -5.39 11.19
N THR A 178 8.03 -5.57 9.88
CA THR A 178 7.63 -4.51 8.94
C THR A 178 6.22 -3.98 9.27
N SER A 179 5.27 -4.88 9.55
CA SER A 179 3.91 -4.52 9.98
C SER A 179 3.91 -3.83 11.35
N GLN A 180 4.67 -4.35 12.32
CA GLN A 180 4.78 -3.75 13.66
C GLN A 180 5.35 -2.33 13.59
N THR A 181 6.31 -2.13 12.70
CA THR A 181 6.93 -0.83 12.41
C THR A 181 5.90 0.14 11.81
N SER A 182 5.14 -0.32 10.81
CA SER A 182 4.03 0.46 10.22
C SER A 182 3.01 0.87 11.27
N SER A 183 2.59 -0.07 12.14
CA SER A 183 1.70 0.22 13.27
C SER A 183 2.31 1.22 14.24
N SER A 184 3.61 1.11 14.56
CA SER A 184 4.27 2.07 15.46
C SER A 184 4.30 3.49 14.86
N ILE A 185 4.49 3.62 13.55
CA ILE A 185 4.39 4.91 12.85
C ILE A 185 2.96 5.44 12.92
N THR A 186 1.98 4.60 12.59
CA THR A 186 0.57 5.00 12.44
C THR A 186 -0.10 5.28 13.78
N ASP A 187 0.15 4.44 14.79
CA ASP A 187 -0.57 4.45 16.07
C ASP A 187 0.13 5.31 17.13
N SER A 188 1.41 5.64 16.96
CA SER A 188 2.18 6.42 17.94
C SER A 188 2.81 7.68 17.34
N LEU A 189 3.58 7.55 16.27
CA LEU A 189 4.40 8.65 15.75
C LEU A 189 3.55 9.74 15.09
N ILE A 190 2.61 9.34 14.23
CA ILE A 190 1.69 10.27 13.56
C ILE A 190 0.80 11.02 14.56
N PRO A 191 0.14 10.36 15.54
CA PRO A 191 -0.60 11.06 16.59
C PRO A 191 0.26 12.00 17.43
N ALA A 192 1.52 11.63 17.73
CA ALA A 192 2.44 12.50 18.46
C ALA A 192 2.78 13.77 17.66
N LEU A 193 3.03 13.64 16.35
CA LEU A 193 3.23 14.77 15.43
C LEU A 193 1.99 15.66 15.33
N GLN A 194 0.79 15.08 15.22
CA GLN A 194 -0.46 15.85 15.21
C GLN A 194 -0.67 16.62 16.51
N ASN A 195 -0.42 15.99 17.67
CA ASN A 195 -0.50 16.65 18.96
C ASN A 195 0.53 17.78 19.08
N ALA A 196 1.77 17.56 18.63
CA ALA A 196 2.80 18.60 18.60
C ALA A 196 2.42 19.77 17.69
N GLY A 197 1.89 19.50 16.49
CA GLY A 197 1.40 20.53 15.57
C GLY A 197 0.24 21.33 16.16
N THR A 198 -0.69 20.65 16.84
CA THR A 198 -1.82 21.29 17.53
C THR A 198 -1.35 22.19 18.67
N GLN A 199 -0.44 21.70 19.52
CA GLN A 199 0.16 22.51 20.60
C GLN A 199 0.92 23.72 20.04
N PHE A 200 1.67 23.53 18.95
CA PHE A 200 2.42 24.61 18.32
C PHE A 200 1.50 25.69 17.74
N SER A 201 0.41 25.28 17.08
CA SER A 201 -0.62 26.21 16.61
C SER A 201 -1.24 26.98 17.77
N GLN A 202 -1.59 26.29 18.87
CA GLN A 202 -2.16 26.93 20.06
C GLN A 202 -1.21 27.96 20.67
N VAL A 203 0.09 27.64 20.78
CA VAL A 203 1.09 28.60 21.26
C VAL A 203 1.23 29.79 20.30
N GLY A 204 1.26 29.53 18.99
CA GLY A 204 1.27 30.59 17.98
C GLY A 204 0.06 31.52 18.08
N ASP A 205 -1.14 30.96 18.26
CA ASP A 205 -2.39 31.70 18.46
C ASP A 205 -2.38 32.49 19.77
N GLN A 206 -1.86 31.90 20.85
CA GLN A 206 -1.71 32.58 22.14
C GLN A 206 -0.77 33.77 22.03
N VAL A 207 0.41 33.60 21.40
CA VAL A 207 1.38 34.69 21.20
C VAL A 207 0.78 35.77 20.30
N SER A 208 0.13 35.39 19.20
CA SER A 208 -0.56 36.34 18.30
C SER A 208 -1.64 37.12 19.04
N ASN A 209 -2.48 36.45 19.85
CA ASN A 209 -3.52 37.11 20.64
C ASN A 209 -2.93 38.08 21.69
N ILE A 210 -1.85 37.70 22.38
CA ILE A 210 -1.15 38.58 23.34
C ILE A 210 -0.57 39.80 22.62
N LEU A 211 0.14 39.59 21.51
CA LEU A 211 0.73 40.68 20.71
C LEU A 211 -0.32 41.61 20.12
N THR A 212 -1.46 41.07 19.67
CA THR A 212 -2.56 41.86 19.12
C THR A 212 -3.26 42.67 20.21
N GLY A 213 -3.49 42.06 21.39
CA GLY A 213 -4.08 42.73 22.55
C GLY A 213 -3.20 43.86 23.10
N TYR A 214 -1.90 43.57 23.31
CA TYR A 214 -0.92 44.60 23.66
C TYR A 214 -0.77 45.63 22.56
N GLY A 215 -0.75 45.23 21.30
CA GLY A 215 -0.65 46.11 20.14
C GLY A 215 -1.80 47.12 20.08
N GLN A 216 -3.04 46.68 20.34
CA GLN A 216 -4.21 47.57 20.41
C GLN A 216 -4.08 48.58 21.56
N GLN A 217 -3.86 48.11 22.79
CA GLN A 217 -3.75 48.98 23.96
C GLN A 217 -2.59 49.98 23.83
N THR A 218 -1.45 49.52 23.31
CA THR A 218 -0.27 50.36 23.12
C THR A 218 -0.52 51.36 22.00
N THR A 219 -1.14 50.98 20.89
CA THR A 219 -1.47 51.89 19.78
C THR A 219 -2.46 52.96 20.22
N GLU A 220 -3.50 52.60 20.98
CA GLU A 220 -4.47 53.56 21.53
C GLU A 220 -3.79 54.54 22.48
N ALA A 221 -2.94 54.05 23.40
CA ALA A 221 -2.20 54.88 24.33
C ALA A 221 -1.15 55.77 23.63
N LEU A 222 -0.44 55.26 22.63
CA LEU A 222 0.51 56.04 21.83
C LEU A 222 -0.20 57.10 20.99
N THR A 223 -1.38 56.79 20.46
CA THR A 223 -2.20 57.73 19.69
C THR A 223 -2.73 58.85 20.58
N ASP A 224 -3.23 58.53 21.77
CA ASP A 224 -3.66 59.51 22.77
C ASP A 224 -2.48 60.38 23.24
N ALA A 225 -1.33 59.77 23.52
CA ALA A 225 -0.10 60.48 23.88
C ALA A 225 0.37 61.41 22.75
N ASN A 226 0.45 60.92 21.49
CA ASN A 226 0.83 61.74 20.33
C ASN A 226 -0.17 62.87 20.06
N THR A 227 -1.47 62.64 20.30
CA THR A 227 -2.51 63.66 20.19
C THR A 227 -2.33 64.75 21.25
N LYS A 228 -2.05 64.37 22.50
CA LYS A 228 -1.77 65.30 23.60
C LYS A 228 -0.46 66.07 23.39
N ILE A 229 0.60 65.41 22.92
CA ILE A 229 1.89 66.03 22.55
C ILE A 229 1.67 67.06 21.43
N GLY A 230 0.93 66.69 20.37
CA GLY A 230 0.60 67.61 19.28
C GLY A 230 -0.23 68.82 19.75
N THR A 231 -1.21 68.60 20.62
CA THR A 231 -2.04 69.67 21.20
C THR A 231 -1.21 70.61 22.08
N ALA A 232 -0.29 70.08 22.88
CA ALA A 232 0.62 70.86 23.71
C ALA A 232 1.60 71.70 22.86
N GLY A 233 2.18 71.10 21.81
CA GLY A 233 3.04 71.81 20.85
C GLY A 233 2.31 72.95 20.13
N GLN A 234 1.05 72.73 19.72
CA GLN A 234 0.22 73.78 19.12
C GLN A 234 -0.08 74.91 20.11
N THR A 235 -0.42 74.57 21.36
CA THR A 235 -0.70 75.56 22.41
C THR A 235 0.53 76.42 22.72
N MET A 236 1.72 75.83 22.73
CA MET A 236 2.98 76.57 22.91
C MET A 236 3.28 77.50 21.73
N THR A 237 2.98 77.07 20.51
CA THR A 237 3.12 77.88 19.30
C THR A 237 2.15 79.08 19.33
N ASP A 238 0.90 78.86 19.73
CA ASP A 238 -0.12 79.92 19.84
C ASP A 238 0.24 80.93 20.94
N LEU A 239 0.79 80.47 22.07
CA LEU A 239 1.24 81.33 23.16
C LEU A 239 2.47 82.17 22.76
N ALA A 240 3.41 81.60 22.01
CA ALA A 240 4.54 82.32 21.44
C ALA A 240 4.07 83.45 20.51
N ALA A 241 3.05 83.19 19.68
CA ALA A 241 2.45 84.18 18.79
C ALA A 241 1.73 85.32 19.57
N GLN A 242 1.02 84.99 20.65
CA GLN A 242 0.38 86.00 21.52
C GLN A 242 1.42 86.87 22.24
N LEU A 243 2.51 86.27 22.75
CA LEU A 243 3.62 87.02 23.34
C LEU A 243 4.31 87.93 22.32
N GLN A 244 4.45 87.49 21.08
CA GLN A 244 4.93 88.32 19.97
C GLN A 244 4.04 89.54 19.72
N ALA A 245 2.72 89.36 19.77
CA ALA A 245 1.77 90.46 19.63
C ALA A 245 1.89 91.48 20.79
N ILE A 246 2.08 91.02 22.02
CA ILE A 246 2.30 91.87 23.20
C ILE A 246 3.64 92.61 23.10
N GLN A 247 4.70 91.92 22.66
CA GLN A 247 6.03 92.50 22.43
C GLN A 247 5.97 93.68 21.47
N ALA A 248 5.17 93.56 20.39
CA ALA A 248 4.99 94.61 19.40
C ALA A 248 4.40 95.89 19.99
N THR A 249 3.53 95.78 21.00
CA THR A 249 2.91 96.92 21.69
C THR A 249 3.70 97.45 22.90
N ALA A 250 4.61 96.65 23.48
CA ALA A 250 5.34 97.01 24.71
C ALA A 250 6.49 98.01 24.50
N SER A 251 6.81 98.38 23.25
CA SER A 251 7.92 99.27 22.92
C SER A 251 7.65 100.76 23.19
N GLU A 252 6.43 101.15 23.56
CA GLU A 252 6.05 102.57 23.74
C GLU A 252 6.12 103.11 25.19
N ASP A 253 6.13 102.29 26.25
CA ASP A 253 6.01 102.77 27.65
C ASP A 253 7.02 102.17 28.67
N GLY A 254 8.17 101.69 28.19
CA GLY A 254 9.40 101.49 28.99
C GLY A 254 9.39 100.50 30.17
N THR A 255 8.29 99.77 30.42
CA THR A 255 8.14 98.94 31.63
C THR A 255 8.48 97.45 31.45
N ILE A 256 8.64 96.93 30.22
CA ILE A 256 9.01 95.54 29.92
C ILE A 256 10.08 95.47 28.81
N SER A 257 11.18 94.73 29.05
CA SER A 257 12.27 94.54 28.08
C SER A 257 11.84 93.66 26.89
N ALA A 258 11.87 94.21 25.69
CA ALA A 258 11.59 93.48 24.44
C ALA A 258 12.55 92.29 24.22
N ALA A 259 13.80 92.39 24.70
CA ALA A 259 14.79 91.32 24.61
C ALA A 259 14.40 90.12 25.50
N ALA A 260 13.94 90.38 26.72
CA ALA A 260 13.51 89.33 27.64
C ALA A 260 12.27 88.58 27.13
N LEU A 261 11.34 89.27 26.45
CA LEU A 261 10.20 88.61 25.81
C LEU A 261 10.63 87.73 24.63
N ASN A 262 11.62 88.18 23.85
CA ASN A 262 12.13 87.46 22.69
C ASN A 262 12.76 86.11 23.07
N ASP A 263 13.51 86.08 24.17
CA ASP A 263 14.12 84.85 24.68
C ASP A 263 13.06 83.82 25.10
N VAL A 264 11.95 84.27 25.69
CA VAL A 264 10.81 83.42 26.07
C VAL A 264 10.07 82.89 24.83
N ILE A 265 9.83 83.74 23.82
CA ILE A 265 9.20 83.34 22.55
C ILE A 265 10.05 82.29 21.82
N ASN A 266 11.36 82.50 21.76
CA ASN A 266 12.29 81.55 21.13
C ASN A 266 12.35 80.24 21.90
N ALA A 267 12.34 80.27 23.24
CA ALA A 267 12.28 79.07 24.07
C ALA A 267 10.97 78.29 23.82
N LEU A 268 9.82 78.96 23.75
CA LEU A 268 8.53 78.32 23.47
C LEU A 268 8.49 77.66 22.08
N ASN A 269 8.94 78.38 21.05
CA ASN A 269 9.02 77.83 19.69
C ASN A 269 10.02 76.68 19.57
N SER A 270 11.16 76.76 20.25
CA SER A 270 12.16 75.68 20.27
C SER A 270 11.65 74.43 20.98
N VAL A 271 10.89 74.58 22.07
CA VAL A 271 10.28 73.46 22.79
C VAL A 271 9.15 72.84 21.97
N ALA A 272 8.31 73.65 21.31
CA ALA A 272 7.27 73.16 20.40
C ALA A 272 7.85 72.42 19.19
N GLY A 273 8.92 72.94 18.58
CA GLY A 273 9.60 72.29 17.45
C GLY A 273 10.35 71.00 17.83
N GLY A 274 10.67 70.80 19.10
CA GLY A 274 11.30 69.59 19.63
C GLY A 274 10.32 68.47 20.01
N MET A 275 9.02 68.73 20.05
CA MET A 275 8.00 67.73 20.37
C MET A 275 7.66 66.88 19.15
N THR A 276 8.38 65.78 18.95
CA THR A 276 8.09 64.79 17.91
C THR A 276 7.28 63.61 18.47
N GLY A 277 6.30 63.14 17.72
CA GLY A 277 5.52 61.95 18.09
C GLY A 277 6.36 60.67 18.14
N VAL A 278 5.92 59.70 18.95
CA VAL A 278 6.55 58.38 19.08
C VAL A 278 6.02 57.44 17.99
N ASP A 279 6.93 56.76 17.29
CA ASP A 279 6.61 55.78 16.24
C ASP A 279 6.33 54.38 16.82
N GLY A 280 5.16 53.81 16.52
CA GLY A 280 4.66 52.55 17.05
C GLY A 280 4.62 51.39 16.03
N SER A 281 5.15 51.56 14.82
CA SER A 281 4.96 50.62 13.70
C SER A 281 5.61 49.23 13.87
N TYR A 282 6.42 49.01 14.91
CA TYR A 282 7.18 47.76 15.09
C TYR A 282 6.31 46.56 15.52
N MET A 283 5.16 46.78 16.17
CA MET A 283 4.40 45.71 16.82
C MET A 283 3.62 44.81 15.85
N SER A 284 3.07 45.39 14.77
CA SER A 284 2.36 44.63 13.73
C SER A 284 3.29 43.70 12.94
N SER A 285 4.52 44.15 12.67
CA SER A 285 5.58 43.37 12.02
C SER A 285 5.90 42.07 12.79
N TYR A 286 6.00 42.13 14.12
CA TYR A 286 6.31 40.95 14.93
C TYR A 286 5.16 39.95 14.99
N SER A 287 3.90 40.43 15.06
CA SER A 287 2.73 39.55 14.98
C SER A 287 2.69 38.78 13.66
N ASP A 288 2.89 39.48 12.54
CA ASP A 288 2.88 38.85 11.21
C ASP A 288 4.01 37.83 11.05
N GLN A 289 5.21 38.13 11.57
CA GLN A 289 6.34 37.21 11.56
C GLN A 289 6.07 35.95 12.40
N VAL A 290 5.47 36.09 13.58
CA VAL A 290 5.11 34.94 14.43
C VAL A 290 4.03 34.08 13.78
N SER A 291 2.99 34.70 13.19
CA SER A 291 1.93 33.97 12.48
C SER A 291 2.47 33.24 11.23
N GLN A 292 3.36 33.86 10.45
CA GLN A 292 4.01 33.20 9.31
C GLN A 292 4.90 32.04 9.75
N LEU A 293 5.62 32.19 10.86
CA LEU A 293 6.47 31.14 11.43
C LEU A 293 5.63 29.96 11.97
N ALA A 294 4.52 30.26 12.65
CA ALA A 294 3.56 29.26 13.12
C ALA A 294 2.95 28.47 11.94
N ALA A 295 2.53 29.17 10.89
CA ALA A 295 2.03 28.55 9.66
C ALA A 295 3.12 27.72 8.95
N GLY A 296 4.36 28.20 8.91
CA GLY A 296 5.49 27.49 8.30
C GLY A 296 5.83 26.18 9.01
N VAL A 297 5.94 26.21 10.34
CA VAL A 297 6.21 25.00 11.16
C VAL A 297 5.04 24.02 11.08
N SER A 298 3.79 24.50 11.16
CA SER A 298 2.60 23.67 11.00
C SER A 298 2.55 22.98 9.62
N GLY A 299 2.87 23.72 8.54
CA GLY A 299 2.97 23.17 7.19
C GLY A 299 4.07 22.10 7.05
N GLN A 300 5.22 22.27 7.70
CA GLN A 300 6.30 21.28 7.72
C GLN A 300 5.92 20.02 8.52
N LEU A 301 5.26 20.16 9.67
CA LEU A 301 4.75 19.01 10.43
C LEU A 301 3.69 18.25 9.63
N SER A 302 2.78 18.96 8.96
CA SER A 302 1.76 18.35 8.11
C SER A 302 2.37 17.61 6.92
N SER A 303 3.37 18.19 6.26
CA SER A 303 4.14 17.51 5.19
C SER A 303 4.88 16.28 5.72
N THR A 304 5.46 16.36 6.91
CA THR A 304 6.12 15.21 7.57
C THR A 304 5.12 14.08 7.87
N GLN A 305 3.92 14.44 8.31
CA GLN A 305 2.82 13.49 8.53
C GLN A 305 2.40 12.78 7.23
N GLU A 306 2.24 13.51 6.11
CA GLU A 306 1.95 12.91 4.81
C GLU A 306 3.04 11.92 4.37
N ASN A 307 4.31 12.28 4.56
CA ASN A 307 5.42 11.38 4.26
C ASN A 307 5.41 10.13 5.16
N LEU A 308 5.14 10.27 6.45
CA LEU A 308 5.01 9.12 7.36
C LEU A 308 3.83 8.22 6.99
N ASN A 309 2.70 8.79 6.55
CA ASN A 309 1.58 8.03 5.99
C ASN A 309 2.01 7.23 4.75
N ALA A 310 2.76 7.86 3.85
CA ALA A 310 3.29 7.19 2.66
C ALA A 310 4.26 6.05 3.05
N VAL A 311 5.15 6.27 4.01
CA VAL A 311 6.08 5.24 4.53
C VAL A 311 5.30 4.09 5.18
N ALA A 312 4.29 4.36 6.01
CA ALA A 312 3.45 3.34 6.62
C ALA A 312 2.69 2.52 5.56
N SER A 313 2.15 3.18 4.53
CA SER A 313 1.53 2.49 3.39
C SER A 313 2.52 1.56 2.68
N LYS A 314 3.74 2.04 2.41
CA LYS A 314 4.79 1.24 1.75
C LYS A 314 5.28 0.08 2.60
N LEU A 315 5.37 0.26 3.92
CA LEU A 315 5.67 -0.83 4.86
C LEU A 315 4.55 -1.89 4.86
N ASN A 316 3.29 -1.48 4.80
CA ASN A 316 2.17 -2.43 4.69
C ASN A 316 2.18 -3.18 3.36
N GLU A 317 2.46 -2.50 2.24
CA GLU A 317 2.67 -3.14 0.94
C GLU A 317 3.82 -4.15 0.98
N ALA A 318 4.97 -3.77 1.56
CA ALA A 318 6.12 -4.66 1.71
C ALA A 318 5.81 -5.87 2.62
N ALA A 319 5.13 -5.66 3.75
CA ALA A 319 4.71 -6.74 4.65
C ALA A 319 3.74 -7.72 3.95
N SER A 320 2.83 -7.19 3.14
CA SER A 320 1.91 -8.00 2.33
C SER A 320 2.66 -8.82 1.28
N GLY A 321 3.59 -8.20 0.54
CA GLY A 321 4.43 -8.89 -0.45
C GLY A 321 5.31 -9.99 0.18
N LEU A 322 5.93 -9.72 1.33
CA LEU A 322 6.69 -10.72 2.09
C LEU A 322 5.80 -11.88 2.57
N THR A 323 4.57 -11.60 2.98
CA THR A 323 3.60 -12.63 3.38
C THR A 323 3.20 -13.52 2.19
N GLN A 324 3.00 -12.94 1.01
CA GLN A 324 2.71 -13.70 -0.22
C GLN A 324 3.88 -14.58 -0.62
N ILE A 325 5.11 -14.07 -0.56
CA ILE A 325 6.33 -14.85 -0.80
C ILE A 325 6.43 -16.04 0.15
N SER A 326 6.24 -15.79 1.45
CA SER A 326 6.29 -16.84 2.46
C SER A 326 5.25 -17.93 2.18
N GLY A 327 4.02 -17.53 1.85
CA GLY A 327 2.95 -18.47 1.47
C GLY A 327 3.29 -19.31 0.24
N GLY A 328 3.82 -18.70 -0.83
CA GLY A 328 4.24 -19.39 -2.04
C GLY A 328 5.40 -20.37 -1.80
N LEU A 329 6.39 -19.97 -1.00
CA LEU A 329 7.52 -20.82 -0.61
C LEU A 329 7.06 -22.03 0.21
N THR A 330 6.21 -21.82 1.21
CA THR A 330 5.66 -22.93 2.02
C THR A 330 4.84 -23.89 1.17
N GLN A 331 4.03 -23.38 0.24
CA GLN A 331 3.26 -24.23 -0.67
C GLN A 331 4.18 -25.05 -1.58
N GLY A 332 5.17 -24.43 -2.22
CA GLY A 332 6.13 -25.14 -3.08
C GLY A 332 7.00 -26.14 -2.32
N ALA A 333 7.41 -25.83 -1.08
CA ALA A 333 8.10 -26.77 -0.21
C ALA A 333 7.22 -27.99 0.14
N GLY A 334 5.92 -27.77 0.38
CA GLY A 334 4.95 -28.84 0.59
C GLY A 334 4.86 -29.80 -0.59
N THR A 335 4.65 -29.27 -1.80
CA THR A 335 4.59 -30.09 -3.02
C THR A 335 5.91 -30.80 -3.33
N LEU A 336 7.05 -30.16 -3.06
CA LEU A 336 8.38 -30.78 -3.21
C LEU A 336 8.54 -31.98 -2.26
N SER A 337 8.10 -31.84 -1.00
CA SER A 337 8.16 -32.91 0.00
C SER A 337 7.20 -34.08 -0.32
N GLU A 338 5.99 -33.78 -0.81
CA GLU A 338 5.04 -34.79 -1.29
C GLU A 338 5.61 -35.58 -2.49
N GLY A 339 6.25 -34.88 -3.44
CA GLY A 339 6.94 -35.49 -4.57
C GLY A 339 8.12 -36.37 -4.13
N ALA A 340 8.92 -35.91 -3.18
CA ALA A 340 10.02 -36.68 -2.59
C ALA A 340 9.53 -37.95 -1.88
N THR A 341 8.41 -37.87 -1.16
CA THR A 341 7.76 -39.02 -0.51
C THR A 341 7.30 -40.04 -1.55
N THR A 342 6.57 -39.59 -2.58
CA THR A 342 6.10 -40.46 -3.67
C THR A 342 7.26 -41.16 -4.39
N MET A 343 8.37 -40.45 -4.62
CA MET A 343 9.57 -41.01 -5.25
C MET A 343 10.28 -42.04 -4.36
N THR A 344 10.33 -41.80 -3.04
CA THR A 344 10.87 -42.75 -2.05
C THR A 344 10.05 -44.04 -2.04
N ASP A 345 8.73 -43.92 -2.00
CA ASP A 345 7.82 -45.07 -2.01
C ASP A 345 7.97 -45.89 -3.30
N GLY A 346 8.04 -45.21 -4.45
CA GLY A 346 8.29 -45.85 -5.74
C GLY A 346 9.65 -46.56 -5.80
N ALA A 347 10.71 -45.94 -5.30
CA ALA A 347 12.05 -46.52 -5.25
C ALA A 347 12.09 -47.78 -4.36
N ASN A 348 11.43 -47.75 -3.21
CA ASN A 348 11.31 -48.89 -2.31
C ASN A 348 10.50 -50.03 -2.94
N GLN A 349 9.38 -49.73 -3.62
CA GLN A 349 8.60 -50.72 -4.37
C GLN A 349 9.40 -51.35 -5.51
N MET A 350 10.21 -50.55 -6.21
CA MET A 350 11.08 -51.03 -7.28
C MET A 350 12.17 -51.96 -6.75
N SER A 351 12.86 -51.62 -5.64
CA SER A 351 13.84 -52.53 -5.03
C SER A 351 13.22 -53.83 -4.49
N ALA A 352 12.00 -53.75 -3.93
CA ALA A 352 11.23 -54.93 -3.53
C ALA A 352 10.87 -55.83 -4.73
N GLY A 353 10.38 -55.23 -5.83
CA GLY A 353 10.08 -55.94 -7.07
C GLY A 353 11.32 -56.57 -7.71
N ALA A 354 12.46 -55.87 -7.68
CA ALA A 354 13.75 -56.37 -8.18
C ALA A 354 14.22 -57.58 -7.39
N THR A 355 14.04 -57.56 -6.07
CA THR A 355 14.36 -58.67 -5.18
C THR A 355 13.48 -59.88 -5.45
N THR A 356 12.16 -59.70 -5.57
CA THR A 356 11.22 -60.77 -5.95
C THR A 356 11.53 -61.35 -7.34
N MET A 357 11.85 -60.48 -8.30
CA MET A 357 12.23 -60.87 -9.66
C MET A 357 13.51 -61.72 -9.67
N SER A 358 14.56 -61.32 -8.94
CA SER A 358 15.81 -62.08 -8.86
C SER A 358 15.61 -63.43 -8.16
N ALA A 359 14.83 -63.48 -7.08
CA ALA A 359 14.51 -64.72 -6.40
C ALA A 359 13.77 -65.70 -7.33
N GLY A 360 12.78 -65.20 -8.10
CA GLY A 360 12.10 -66.01 -9.12
C GLY A 360 13.03 -66.48 -10.24
N ALA A 361 13.97 -65.64 -10.67
CA ALA A 361 14.96 -65.95 -11.70
C ALA A 361 15.98 -67.01 -11.24
N GLU A 362 16.46 -66.93 -10.00
CA GLU A 362 17.34 -67.92 -9.38
C GLU A 362 16.66 -69.29 -9.27
N GLN A 363 15.42 -69.31 -8.76
CA GLN A 363 14.62 -70.54 -8.70
C GLN A 363 14.38 -71.14 -10.10
N LEU A 364 14.16 -70.30 -11.11
CA LEU A 364 13.97 -70.72 -12.51
C LEU A 364 15.23 -71.37 -13.08
N SER A 365 16.41 -70.82 -12.78
CA SER A 365 17.70 -71.36 -13.23
C SER A 365 18.06 -72.71 -12.56
N ALA A 366 17.55 -72.95 -11.35
CA ALA A 366 17.79 -74.16 -10.58
C ALA A 366 16.86 -75.35 -10.96
N ALA A 367 15.78 -75.12 -11.70
CA ALA A 367 14.88 -76.17 -12.15
C ALA A 367 15.49 -76.97 -13.32
N THR A 368 15.68 -78.29 -13.16
CA THR A 368 16.47 -79.12 -14.11
C THR A 368 15.66 -80.10 -14.98
N SER A 369 14.35 -80.29 -14.74
CA SER A 369 13.60 -81.36 -15.45
C SER A 369 12.18 -81.05 -15.92
N GLN A 370 11.55 -79.95 -15.52
CA GLN A 370 10.31 -79.39 -16.10
C GLN A 370 10.00 -78.06 -15.41
N LEU A 371 9.59 -77.05 -16.18
CA LEU A 371 9.23 -75.71 -15.69
C LEU A 371 7.89 -75.76 -14.93
N PRO A 372 7.86 -75.56 -13.60
CA PRO A 372 6.58 -75.47 -12.88
C PRO A 372 5.89 -74.14 -13.23
N THR A 373 4.61 -74.20 -13.61
CA THR A 373 3.79 -73.03 -13.96
C THR A 373 3.75 -71.97 -12.85
N ASP A 374 3.85 -72.41 -11.59
CA ASP A 374 3.90 -71.55 -10.39
C ASP A 374 5.14 -70.65 -10.34
N LEU A 375 6.28 -71.10 -10.91
CA LEU A 375 7.52 -70.33 -10.91
C LEU A 375 7.48 -69.17 -11.93
N ILE A 376 6.88 -69.41 -13.10
CA ILE A 376 6.63 -68.37 -14.10
C ILE A 376 5.64 -67.33 -13.54
N ALA A 377 4.64 -67.77 -12.77
CA ALA A 377 3.70 -66.88 -12.09
C ALA A 377 4.40 -66.01 -11.02
N GLN A 378 5.31 -66.57 -10.21
CA GLN A 378 6.10 -65.79 -9.24
C GLN A 378 7.04 -64.78 -9.90
N LEU A 379 7.71 -65.17 -11.00
CA LEU A 379 8.55 -64.25 -11.77
C LEU A 379 7.72 -63.12 -12.40
N SER A 380 6.57 -63.45 -12.98
CA SER A 380 5.65 -62.46 -13.54
C SER A 380 5.12 -61.51 -12.46
N ALA A 381 4.85 -61.99 -11.24
CA ALA A 381 4.45 -61.15 -10.12
C ALA A 381 5.56 -60.18 -9.68
N GLY A 382 6.81 -60.66 -9.60
CA GLY A 382 7.97 -59.82 -9.28
C GLY A 382 8.21 -58.71 -10.30
N VAL A 383 8.13 -59.04 -11.60
CA VAL A 383 8.29 -58.04 -12.68
C VAL A 383 7.09 -57.09 -12.76
N THR A 384 5.89 -57.55 -12.41
CA THR A 384 4.70 -56.67 -12.31
C THR A 384 4.85 -55.66 -11.19
N GLN A 385 5.31 -56.10 -10.00
CA GLN A 385 5.57 -55.20 -8.87
C GLN A 385 6.68 -54.20 -9.18
N LEU A 386 7.71 -54.63 -9.91
CA LEU A 386 8.81 -53.79 -10.39
C LEU A 386 8.32 -52.70 -11.37
N TYR A 387 7.46 -53.07 -12.32
CA TYR A 387 6.83 -52.13 -13.25
C TYR A 387 5.92 -51.13 -12.53
N GLN A 388 5.18 -51.56 -11.51
CA GLN A 388 4.37 -50.67 -10.66
C GLN A 388 5.26 -49.69 -9.87
N GLY A 389 6.36 -50.16 -9.29
CA GLY A 389 7.35 -49.30 -8.62
C GLY A 389 7.95 -48.25 -9.57
N ALA A 390 8.26 -48.62 -10.80
CA ALA A 390 8.77 -47.69 -11.81
C ALA A 390 7.72 -46.65 -12.26
N GLN A 391 6.44 -47.02 -12.36
CA GLN A 391 5.35 -46.07 -12.57
C GLN A 391 5.20 -45.09 -11.40
N ALA A 392 5.33 -45.57 -10.15
CA ALA A 392 5.29 -44.73 -8.96
C ALA A 392 6.49 -43.76 -8.92
N VAL A 393 7.69 -44.22 -9.27
CA VAL A 393 8.88 -43.36 -9.47
C VAL A 393 8.63 -42.29 -10.51
N ASN A 394 8.15 -42.66 -11.71
CA ASN A 394 7.87 -41.70 -12.78
C ASN A 394 6.80 -40.68 -12.36
N THR A 395 5.78 -41.13 -11.64
CA THR A 395 4.74 -40.27 -11.05
C THR A 395 5.34 -39.31 -10.01
N GLY A 396 6.18 -39.82 -9.10
CA GLY A 396 6.89 -38.99 -8.11
C GLY A 396 7.78 -37.94 -8.76
N THR A 397 8.53 -38.29 -9.81
CA THR A 397 9.35 -37.34 -10.59
C THR A 397 8.49 -36.28 -11.29
N LYS A 398 7.33 -36.65 -11.85
CA LYS A 398 6.39 -35.70 -12.44
C LYS A 398 5.77 -34.77 -11.39
N ASN A 399 5.47 -35.28 -10.20
CA ASN A 399 4.98 -34.46 -9.08
C ASN A 399 6.05 -33.49 -8.57
N VAL A 400 7.31 -33.93 -8.45
CA VAL A 400 8.45 -33.05 -8.15
C VAL A 400 8.60 -31.95 -9.19
N SER A 401 8.50 -32.30 -10.47
CA SER A 401 8.52 -31.33 -11.57
C SER A 401 7.37 -30.32 -11.48
N ALA A 402 6.15 -30.77 -11.18
CA ALA A 402 5.00 -29.89 -11.00
C ALA A 402 5.17 -28.95 -9.78
N GLY A 403 5.75 -29.47 -8.68
CA GLY A 403 6.09 -28.67 -7.50
C GLY A 403 7.18 -27.63 -7.77
N LEU A 404 8.24 -28.00 -8.49
CA LEU A 404 9.30 -27.08 -8.92
C LEU A 404 8.80 -26.03 -9.90
N GLN A 405 7.92 -26.40 -10.83
CA GLN A 405 7.28 -25.45 -11.74
C GLN A 405 6.37 -24.48 -10.97
N SER A 406 5.57 -24.97 -10.03
CA SER A 406 4.72 -24.12 -9.19
C SER A 406 5.55 -23.17 -8.30
N LEU A 407 6.69 -23.64 -7.81
CA LEU A 407 7.65 -22.82 -7.05
C LEU A 407 8.34 -21.79 -7.95
N GLU A 408 8.74 -22.15 -9.17
CA GLU A 408 9.29 -21.22 -10.15
C GLU A 408 8.25 -20.15 -10.51
N ASP A 409 7.05 -20.54 -10.94
CA ASP A 409 5.96 -19.64 -11.32
C ASP A 409 5.55 -18.72 -10.15
N GLY A 410 5.49 -19.26 -8.93
CA GLY A 410 5.15 -18.51 -7.72
C GLY A 410 6.24 -17.54 -7.26
N THR A 411 7.49 -17.74 -7.66
CA THR A 411 8.62 -16.86 -7.28
C THR A 411 9.05 -15.90 -8.38
N VAL A 412 8.80 -16.23 -9.66
CA VAL A 412 9.28 -15.45 -10.82
C VAL A 412 8.72 -14.03 -10.84
N GLU A 413 7.48 -13.82 -10.41
CA GLU A 413 6.86 -12.50 -10.29
C GLU A 413 6.96 -11.93 -8.87
N ALA A 414 6.78 -12.78 -7.85
CA ALA A 414 6.70 -12.32 -6.46
C ALA A 414 8.05 -11.81 -5.92
N PHE A 415 9.17 -12.46 -6.28
CA PHE A 415 10.49 -12.09 -5.76
C PHE A 415 10.98 -10.75 -6.32
N PRO A 416 10.91 -10.49 -7.65
CA PRO A 416 11.21 -9.17 -8.19
C PRO A 416 10.28 -8.08 -7.64
N ALA A 417 8.99 -8.38 -7.44
CA ALA A 417 8.05 -7.41 -6.87
C ALA A 417 8.41 -7.05 -5.41
N ALA A 418 8.79 -8.03 -4.58
CA ALA A 418 9.22 -7.75 -3.21
C ALA A 418 10.59 -7.08 -3.15
N ALA A 419 11.54 -7.45 -4.02
CA ALA A 419 12.81 -6.75 -4.19
C ALA A 419 12.58 -5.27 -4.53
N ALA A 420 11.69 -4.99 -5.49
CA ALA A 420 11.29 -3.63 -5.83
C ALA A 420 10.60 -2.91 -4.65
N GLY A 421 9.77 -3.61 -3.88
CA GLY A 421 9.14 -3.08 -2.66
C GLY A 421 10.16 -2.72 -1.57
N ILE A 422 11.15 -3.57 -1.31
CA ILE A 422 12.24 -3.31 -0.36
C ILE A 422 13.09 -2.13 -0.84
N LYS A 423 13.38 -2.04 -2.14
CA LYS A 423 14.10 -0.91 -2.72
C LYS A 423 13.30 0.39 -2.56
N ALA A 424 12.02 0.39 -2.90
CA ALA A 424 11.14 1.55 -2.72
C ALA A 424 11.03 1.96 -1.24
N LEU A 425 11.06 0.99 -0.32
CA LEU A 425 11.09 1.26 1.11
C LEU A 425 12.38 1.99 1.53
N ASN A 426 13.54 1.54 1.05
CA ASN A 426 14.82 2.20 1.31
C ASN A 426 14.88 3.60 0.70
N ASP A 427 14.42 3.76 -0.54
CA ASP A 427 14.32 5.07 -1.21
C ASP A 427 13.42 6.02 -0.37
N GLY A 428 12.30 5.51 0.16
CA GLY A 428 11.41 6.25 1.07
C GLY A 428 12.06 6.65 2.39
N PHE A 429 12.87 5.79 3.01
CA PHE A 429 13.61 6.12 4.23
C PHE A 429 14.75 7.13 3.99
N ASP A 430 15.41 7.08 2.84
CA ASP A 430 16.41 8.09 2.46
C ASP A 430 15.73 9.46 2.26
N GLN A 431 14.53 9.49 1.67
CA GLN A 431 13.70 10.70 1.57
C GLN A 431 13.29 11.21 2.96
N LEU A 432 12.81 10.34 3.85
CA LEU A 432 12.47 10.69 5.24
C LEU A 432 13.67 11.30 5.97
N THR A 433 14.85 10.71 5.83
CA THR A 433 16.10 11.21 6.42
C THR A 433 16.45 12.62 5.91
N SER A 434 16.12 12.94 4.65
CA SER A 434 16.28 14.29 4.11
C SER A 434 15.33 15.30 4.77
N TYR A 435 14.06 14.94 4.96
CA TYR A 435 13.08 15.80 5.66
C TYR A 435 13.42 15.97 7.14
N ASP A 436 13.89 14.92 7.80
CA ASP A 436 14.37 14.95 9.18
C ASP A 436 15.49 15.98 9.39
N LYS A 437 16.40 16.13 8.41
CA LYS A 437 17.42 17.19 8.43
C LYS A 437 16.81 18.58 8.34
N GLN A 438 15.81 18.77 7.49
CA GLN A 438 15.13 20.07 7.35
C GLN A 438 14.36 20.43 8.63
N LEU A 439 13.66 19.47 9.23
CA LEU A 439 12.92 19.64 10.48
C LEU A 439 13.85 20.01 11.64
N ASN A 440 14.99 19.32 11.76
CA ASN A 440 15.99 19.62 12.80
C ASN A 440 16.63 21.01 12.61
N ASN A 441 16.89 21.41 11.36
CA ASN A 441 17.35 22.76 11.05
C ASN A 441 16.30 23.84 11.38
N GLY A 442 15.02 23.59 11.06
CA GLY A 442 13.91 24.48 11.42
C GLY A 442 13.79 24.69 12.93
N ALA A 443 13.85 23.61 13.71
CA ALA A 443 13.82 23.68 15.17
C ALA A 443 15.04 24.44 15.75
N LYS A 444 16.24 24.25 15.20
CA LYS A 444 17.43 25.02 15.59
C LYS A 444 17.31 26.52 15.28
N ASN A 445 16.72 26.86 14.13
CA ASN A 445 16.50 28.25 13.76
C ASN A 445 15.49 28.91 14.71
N LEU A 446 14.43 28.19 15.10
CA LEU A 446 13.43 28.64 16.06
C LEU A 446 14.04 28.96 17.43
N LYS A 447 14.85 28.03 17.95
CA LYS A 447 15.65 28.22 19.17
C LYS A 447 16.56 29.44 19.07
N THR A 448 17.22 29.63 17.93
CA THR A 448 18.12 30.77 17.69
C THR A 448 17.37 32.10 17.70
N ALA A 449 16.23 32.18 17.00
CA ALA A 449 15.39 33.37 16.94
C ALA A 449 14.84 33.74 18.33
N GLY A 450 14.35 32.76 19.09
CA GLY A 450 13.91 32.97 20.47
C GLY A 450 15.00 33.56 21.35
N LYS A 451 16.23 33.02 21.26
CA LYS A 451 17.39 33.55 22.00
C LYS A 451 17.72 34.99 21.61
N GLN A 452 17.67 35.35 20.32
CA GLN A 452 17.91 36.72 19.86
C GLN A 452 16.88 37.71 20.41
N ILE A 453 15.60 37.32 20.49
CA ILE A 453 14.54 38.14 21.10
C ILE A 453 14.83 38.35 22.59
N THR A 454 15.14 37.27 23.34
CA THR A 454 15.48 37.35 24.77
C THR A 454 16.73 38.17 25.03
N ASP A 455 17.75 38.09 24.16
CA ASP A 455 18.99 38.86 24.28
C ASP A 455 18.76 40.38 24.07
N ALA A 456 17.75 40.79 23.28
CA ALA A 456 17.45 42.20 22.98
C ALA A 456 16.51 42.89 24.00
N LEU A 457 15.69 42.11 24.72
CA LEU A 457 14.74 42.58 25.75
C LEU A 457 15.37 43.47 26.85
N PRO A 458 16.57 43.16 27.39
CA PRO A 458 17.24 44.00 28.39
C PRO A 458 17.52 45.43 27.92
N ASP A 459 17.94 45.61 26.66
CA ASP A 459 18.26 46.92 26.10
C ASP A 459 16.99 47.77 25.91
N ILE A 460 15.90 47.14 25.48
CA ILE A 460 14.57 47.79 25.35
C ILE A 460 14.06 48.22 26.73
N LYS A 461 14.19 47.35 27.75
CA LYS A 461 13.83 47.68 29.14
C LYS A 461 14.64 48.85 29.68
N SER A 462 15.93 48.89 29.38
CA SER A 462 16.82 50.00 29.74
C SER A 462 16.35 51.32 29.11
N GLY A 463 16.01 51.32 27.82
CA GLY A 463 15.47 52.50 27.13
C GLY A 463 14.13 52.99 27.68
N ALA A 464 13.22 52.08 28.03
CA ALA A 464 11.96 52.43 28.70
C ALA A 464 12.19 53.05 30.10
N GLY A 465 13.18 52.53 30.85
CA GLY A 465 13.62 53.12 32.12
C GLY A 465 14.15 54.54 31.94
N GLN A 466 15.00 54.77 30.93
CA GLN A 466 15.51 56.12 30.61
C GLN A 466 14.37 57.10 30.24
N LEU A 467 13.34 56.63 29.53
CA LEU A 467 12.16 57.43 29.22
C LEU A 467 11.35 57.78 30.47
N ALA A 468 11.18 56.84 31.40
CA ALA A 468 10.51 57.08 32.68
C ALA A 468 11.28 58.10 33.52
N ASP A 469 12.61 57.95 33.62
CA ASP A 469 13.49 58.89 34.32
C ASP A 469 13.45 60.29 33.69
N GLY A 470 13.50 60.38 32.36
CA GLY A 470 13.37 61.65 31.63
C GLY A 470 12.01 62.32 31.80
N SER A 471 10.94 61.53 31.81
CA SER A 471 9.57 62.02 32.07
C SER A 471 9.40 62.52 33.49
N LYS A 472 10.04 61.84 34.45
CA LYS A 472 10.09 62.29 35.85
C LYS A 472 10.83 63.62 35.99
N ALA A 473 12.00 63.75 35.35
CA ALA A 473 12.74 65.00 35.31
C ALA A 473 11.93 66.15 34.66
N LEU A 474 11.15 65.85 33.62
CA LEU A 474 10.21 66.80 33.02
C LEU A 474 9.09 67.20 33.99
N THR A 475 8.48 66.24 34.70
CA THR A 475 7.47 66.51 35.74
C THR A 475 8.03 67.39 36.86
N ASP A 476 9.25 67.12 37.32
CA ASP A 476 9.94 67.92 38.34
C ASP A 476 10.23 69.34 37.84
N GLY A 477 10.63 69.47 36.57
CA GLY A 477 10.83 70.76 35.89
C GLY A 477 9.52 71.56 35.73
N ILE A 478 8.42 70.90 35.34
CA ILE A 478 7.09 71.50 35.25
C ILE A 478 6.60 71.93 36.64
N THR A 479 6.86 71.13 37.68
CA THR A 479 6.52 71.49 39.06
C THR A 479 7.26 72.75 39.48
N THR A 480 8.58 72.79 39.24
CA THR A 480 9.41 73.99 39.50
C THR A 480 8.91 75.22 38.76
N TYR A 481 8.52 75.08 37.48
CA TYR A 481 7.91 76.13 36.68
C TYR A 481 6.57 76.61 37.26
N THR A 482 5.70 75.67 37.67
CA THR A 482 4.38 75.96 38.24
C THR A 482 4.53 76.71 39.57
N ASP A 483 5.46 76.28 40.42
CA ASP A 483 5.76 76.94 41.70
C ASP A 483 6.30 78.36 41.46
N GLY A 484 7.09 78.56 40.40
CA GLY A 484 7.53 79.86 39.94
C GLY A 484 6.37 80.78 39.51
N ILE A 485 5.39 80.27 38.76
CA ILE A 485 4.17 81.01 38.40
C ILE A 485 3.32 81.33 39.63
N ALA A 486 3.14 80.38 40.55
CA ALA A 486 2.40 80.61 41.78
C ALA A 486 3.05 81.74 42.59
N LYS A 487 4.38 81.75 42.69
CA LYS A 487 5.15 82.81 43.36
C LYS A 487 5.05 84.15 42.64
N LEU A 488 5.02 84.15 41.30
CA LEU A 488 4.76 85.35 40.50
C LEU A 488 3.34 85.88 40.74
N SER A 489 2.35 85.00 40.85
CA SER A 489 0.96 85.34 41.19
C SER A 489 0.87 86.00 42.57
N GLU A 490 1.50 85.40 43.58
CA GLU A 490 1.58 85.96 44.94
C GLU A 490 2.24 87.35 44.93
N ASN A 491 3.36 87.51 44.22
CA ASN A 491 4.05 88.80 44.11
C ASN A 491 3.21 89.85 43.36
N SER A 492 2.46 89.46 42.34
CA SER A 492 1.55 90.34 41.61
C SER A 492 0.36 90.78 42.48
N ALA A 493 -0.20 89.86 43.27
CA ALA A 493 -1.23 90.16 44.25
C ALA A 493 -0.69 91.10 45.35
N ALA A 494 0.53 90.85 45.85
CA ALA A 494 1.20 91.72 46.82
C ALA A 494 1.49 93.12 46.26
N LEU A 495 1.88 93.24 44.99
CA LEU A 495 2.07 94.52 44.31
C LEU A 495 0.74 95.29 44.13
N THR A 496 -0.34 94.57 43.81
CA THR A 496 -1.70 95.12 43.72
C THR A 496 -2.21 95.59 45.09
N ASP A 497 -1.91 94.84 46.15
CA ASP A 497 -2.27 95.22 47.51
C ASP A 497 -1.41 96.39 48.03
N GLY A 498 -0.12 96.43 47.67
CA GLY A 498 0.80 97.53 47.95
C GLY A 498 0.37 98.85 47.28
N THR A 499 -0.08 98.79 46.03
CA THR A 499 -0.61 99.96 45.31
C THR A 499 -1.95 100.44 45.89
N LYS A 500 -2.83 99.52 46.34
CA LYS A 500 -4.04 99.87 47.10
C LYS A 500 -3.72 100.50 48.47
N LYS A 501 -2.73 99.97 49.20
CA LYS A 501 -2.24 100.54 50.47
C LYS A 501 -1.62 101.92 50.28
N LEU A 502 -0.88 102.16 49.19
CA LEU A 502 -0.33 103.47 48.84
C LEU A 502 -1.45 104.49 48.56
N ALA A 503 -2.48 104.10 47.81
CA ALA A 503 -3.68 104.93 47.57
C ALA A 503 -4.44 105.22 48.88
N THR A 504 -4.51 104.25 49.79
CA THR A 504 -5.16 104.40 51.10
C THR A 504 -4.34 105.30 52.04
N GLY A 505 -3.01 105.18 52.03
CA GLY A 505 -2.09 106.03 52.80
C GLY A 505 -2.08 107.49 52.36
N ALA A 506 -2.22 107.76 51.06
CA ALA A 506 -2.39 109.11 50.53
C ALA A 506 -3.69 109.77 51.03
N ASN A 507 -4.79 109.00 51.11
CA ASN A 507 -6.06 109.48 51.68
C ASN A 507 -5.99 109.64 53.21
N ALA A 508 -5.30 108.74 53.91
CA ALA A 508 -5.13 108.81 55.38
C ALA A 508 -4.25 109.99 55.84
N LEU A 509 -3.24 110.38 55.06
CA LEU A 509 -2.40 111.56 55.34
C LEU A 509 -3.21 112.88 55.27
N SER A 510 -4.18 112.95 54.35
CA SER A 510 -5.12 114.08 54.24
C SER A 510 -6.07 114.15 55.44
N SER A 511 -6.51 113.01 55.97
CA SER A 511 -7.41 112.93 57.13
C SER A 511 -6.70 113.11 58.47
N GLY A 512 -5.46 112.63 58.60
CA GLY A 512 -4.66 112.73 59.83
C GLY A 512 -4.28 114.16 60.23
N ALA A 513 -4.17 115.08 59.26
CA ALA A 513 -3.98 116.51 59.53
C ALA A 513 -5.20 117.16 60.20
N ALA A 514 -6.42 116.64 59.97
CA ALA A 514 -7.65 117.11 60.60
C ALA A 514 -7.86 116.48 62.00
N THR A 515 -7.52 115.20 62.18
CA THR A 515 -7.70 114.48 63.45
C THR A 515 -6.74 114.89 64.56
N LEU A 516 -5.55 115.42 64.24
CA LEU A 516 -4.59 115.94 65.25
C LEU A 516 -5.14 117.16 66.01
N ALA A 517 -6.07 117.92 65.42
CA ALA A 517 -6.75 119.04 66.06
C ALA A 517 -7.89 118.58 67.02
N ASP A 518 -8.53 117.44 66.73
CA ASP A 518 -9.63 116.89 67.55
C ASP A 518 -9.11 116.00 68.69
N GLY A 519 -7.94 115.38 68.54
CA GLY A 519 -7.31 114.48 69.51
C GLY A 519 -6.87 115.15 70.82
N THR A 520 -6.62 116.46 70.83
CA THR A 520 -6.32 117.21 72.07
C THR A 520 -7.56 117.39 72.96
N LYS A 521 -8.77 117.20 72.39
CA LYS A 521 -10.05 117.38 73.08
C LYS A 521 -10.64 116.07 73.63
N ALA A 522 -10.33 114.93 73.01
CA ALA A 522 -10.89 113.62 73.39
C ALA A 522 -10.15 112.89 74.53
N LEU A 523 -8.95 113.36 74.92
CA LEU A 523 -8.19 112.78 76.05
C LEU A 523 -8.83 113.07 77.43
N ALA A 524 -9.77 114.03 77.49
CA ALA A 524 -10.52 114.34 78.72
C ALA A 524 -11.69 113.39 79.00
N ASP A 525 -12.22 112.68 77.99
CA ASP A 525 -13.48 111.92 78.11
C ASP A 525 -13.28 110.39 78.28
N GLY A 526 -12.07 109.88 78.04
CA GLY A 526 -11.77 108.43 78.03
C GLY A 526 -11.81 107.72 79.39
N SER A 527 -11.83 108.46 80.51
CA SER A 527 -11.86 107.89 81.87
C SER A 527 -13.18 107.16 82.21
N GLY A 528 -14.22 107.30 81.39
CA GLY A 528 -15.53 106.66 81.59
C GLY A 528 -15.70 105.25 80.97
N THR A 529 -14.79 104.83 80.09
CA THR A 529 -14.98 103.61 79.27
C THR A 529 -14.39 102.34 79.92
N LEU A 530 -13.72 102.47 81.06
CA LEU A 530 -13.13 101.35 81.82
C LEU A 530 -14.20 100.45 82.48
N THR A 531 -15.43 100.96 82.66
CA THR A 531 -16.52 100.22 83.31
C THR A 531 -17.15 99.14 82.41
N THR A 532 -17.02 99.24 81.09
CA THR A 532 -17.63 98.29 80.13
C THR A 532 -16.76 97.05 79.88
N GLY A 533 -15.44 97.15 80.06
CA GLY A 533 -14.51 96.02 79.84
C GLY A 533 -14.63 94.88 80.85
N ILE A 534 -15.20 95.14 82.03
CA ILE A 534 -15.41 94.13 83.08
C ILE A 534 -16.52 93.13 82.70
N THR A 535 -17.48 93.53 81.85
CA THR A 535 -18.61 92.65 81.48
C THR A 535 -18.19 91.59 80.45
N THR A 536 -17.27 91.91 79.53
CA THR A 536 -16.81 91.01 78.46
C THR A 536 -15.92 89.86 78.98
N TYR A 537 -15.23 90.06 80.10
CA TYR A 537 -14.39 89.04 80.72
C TYR A 537 -15.20 87.86 81.30
N THR A 538 -16.40 88.14 81.81
CA THR A 538 -17.25 87.13 82.48
C THR A 538 -17.88 86.13 81.51
N ASP A 539 -18.15 86.55 80.26
CA ASP A 539 -18.75 85.69 79.23
C ASP A 539 -17.76 84.68 78.61
N GLY A 540 -16.46 84.98 78.65
CA GLY A 540 -15.42 84.09 78.12
C GLY A 540 -15.20 82.82 78.94
N VAL A 541 -15.47 82.87 80.24
CA VAL A 541 -15.27 81.74 81.16
C VAL A 541 -16.36 80.67 80.99
N ALA A 542 -17.57 81.05 80.57
CA ALA A 542 -18.67 80.10 80.32
C ALA A 542 -18.41 79.19 79.10
N LYS A 543 -17.67 79.68 78.08
CA LYS A 543 -17.39 78.96 76.83
C LYS A 543 -16.33 77.86 76.95
N LEU A 544 -15.59 77.81 78.06
CA LEU A 544 -14.60 76.78 78.32
C LEU A 544 -15.22 75.51 78.94
N SER A 545 -16.44 75.60 79.50
CA SER A 545 -17.13 74.48 80.14
C SER A 545 -17.77 73.49 79.14
N GLU A 546 -18.11 73.93 77.93
CA GLU A 546 -18.74 73.08 76.89
C GLU A 546 -17.78 72.12 76.17
N ASN A 547 -16.46 72.39 76.14
CA ASN A 547 -15.52 71.58 75.35
C ASN A 547 -14.97 70.34 76.09
N SER A 548 -15.33 70.13 77.35
CA SER A 548 -14.84 69.02 78.18
C SER A 548 -15.63 67.70 77.96
N SER A 549 -16.87 67.78 77.46
CA SER A 549 -17.72 66.61 77.17
C SER A 549 -17.36 65.91 75.85
N ALA A 550 -16.89 66.65 74.83
CA ALA A 550 -16.47 66.09 73.54
C ALA A 550 -15.20 65.23 73.63
N LEU A 551 -14.29 65.56 74.57
CA LEU A 551 -13.05 64.81 74.80
C LEU A 551 -13.30 63.45 75.49
N THR A 552 -14.38 63.34 76.28
CA THR A 552 -14.74 62.11 77.00
C THR A 552 -15.35 61.04 76.07
N ASP A 553 -16.08 61.44 75.02
CA ASP A 553 -16.63 60.53 74.02
C ASP A 553 -15.60 60.05 72.98
N GLY A 554 -14.64 60.91 72.61
CA GLY A 554 -13.52 60.51 71.75
C GLY A 554 -12.66 59.41 72.36
N THR A 555 -12.46 59.46 73.68
CA THR A 555 -11.64 58.47 74.42
C THR A 555 -12.34 57.11 74.57
N LYS A 556 -13.68 57.08 74.66
CA LYS A 556 -14.48 55.84 74.63
C LYS A 556 -14.50 55.17 73.25
N LYS A 557 -14.56 55.94 72.16
CA LYS A 557 -14.49 55.41 70.79
C LYS A 557 -13.11 54.78 70.49
N LEU A 558 -12.04 55.38 71.00
CA LEU A 558 -10.67 54.85 70.88
C LEU A 558 -10.47 53.55 71.69
N SER A 559 -11.02 53.45 72.90
CA SER A 559 -10.96 52.22 73.73
C SER A 559 -11.72 51.04 73.10
N THR A 560 -12.87 51.29 72.48
CA THR A 560 -13.63 50.26 71.75
C THR A 560 -12.92 49.83 70.47
N GLY A 561 -12.35 50.77 69.70
CA GLY A 561 -11.54 50.46 68.51
C GLY A 561 -10.31 49.60 68.82
N ALA A 562 -9.62 49.87 69.94
CA ALA A 562 -8.48 49.07 70.40
C ALA A 562 -8.88 47.65 70.84
N LYS A 563 -10.07 47.46 71.44
CA LYS A 563 -10.61 46.12 71.75
C LYS A 563 -11.01 45.35 70.49
N THR A 564 -11.60 46.01 69.50
CA THR A 564 -11.92 45.39 68.19
C THR A 564 -10.66 44.96 67.45
N LEU A 565 -9.59 45.77 67.51
CA LEU A 565 -8.30 45.44 66.91
C LEU A 565 -7.61 44.25 67.61
N SER A 566 -7.67 44.19 68.94
CA SER A 566 -7.13 43.06 69.74
C SER A 566 -7.89 41.74 69.47
N SER A 567 -9.22 41.80 69.37
CA SER A 567 -10.04 40.64 68.96
C SER A 567 -9.75 40.22 67.51
N GLY A 568 -9.63 41.17 66.59
CA GLY A 568 -9.26 40.91 65.19
C GLY A 568 -7.88 40.28 65.03
N ALA A 569 -6.90 40.73 65.82
CA ALA A 569 -5.55 40.13 65.86
C ALA A 569 -5.57 38.71 66.44
N THR A 570 -6.44 38.42 67.41
CA THR A 570 -6.64 37.07 67.97
C THR A 570 -7.34 36.16 66.96
N THR A 571 -8.33 36.66 66.21
CA THR A 571 -8.98 35.95 65.11
C THR A 571 -8.00 35.67 63.97
N LEU A 572 -7.13 36.63 63.63
CA LEU A 572 -6.07 36.45 62.65
C LEU A 572 -5.04 35.41 63.10
N ALA A 573 -4.58 35.46 64.36
CA ALA A 573 -3.66 34.47 64.91
C ALA A 573 -4.26 33.06 64.93
N ASN A 574 -5.55 32.91 65.27
CA ASN A 574 -6.26 31.64 65.18
C ASN A 574 -6.50 31.20 63.72
N GLY A 575 -6.78 32.14 62.81
CA GLY A 575 -6.89 31.89 61.37
C GLY A 575 -5.57 31.39 60.76
N THR A 576 -4.44 31.97 61.15
CA THR A 576 -3.10 31.52 60.75
C THR A 576 -2.75 30.16 61.35
N LYS A 577 -3.22 29.85 62.57
CA LYS A 577 -3.06 28.53 63.19
C LYS A 577 -3.93 27.46 62.51
N THR A 578 -5.15 27.82 62.13
CA THR A 578 -6.05 26.97 61.31
C THR A 578 -5.47 26.76 59.91
N LEU A 579 -4.87 27.80 59.31
CA LEU A 579 -4.19 27.70 58.02
C LEU A 579 -2.94 26.82 58.11
N ALA A 580 -2.12 26.96 59.16
CA ALA A 580 -0.96 26.10 59.39
C ALA A 580 -1.37 24.64 59.63
N ASN A 581 -2.43 24.38 60.40
CA ASN A 581 -2.99 23.05 60.59
C ASN A 581 -3.62 22.50 59.31
N GLY A 582 -4.30 23.34 58.52
CA GLY A 582 -4.86 23.00 57.21
C GLY A 582 -3.77 22.69 56.18
N THR A 583 -2.66 23.42 56.20
CA THR A 583 -1.50 23.19 55.34
C THR A 583 -0.74 21.92 55.76
N SER A 584 -0.65 21.64 57.06
CA SER A 584 -0.10 20.38 57.58
C SER A 584 -1.01 19.17 57.24
N THR A 585 -2.33 19.35 57.33
CA THR A 585 -3.32 18.34 56.89
C THR A 585 -3.29 18.13 55.38
N LEU A 586 -3.10 19.20 54.61
CA LEU A 586 -2.92 19.14 53.16
C LEU A 586 -1.61 18.42 52.82
N LEU A 587 -0.49 18.75 53.49
CA LEU A 587 0.78 18.06 53.33
C LEU A 587 0.67 16.56 53.66
N SER A 588 0.09 16.19 54.80
CA SER A 588 -0.16 14.79 55.14
C SER A 588 -1.17 14.12 54.20
N GLY A 589 -2.13 14.85 53.66
CA GLY A 589 -3.07 14.40 52.63
C GLY A 589 -2.38 14.15 51.29
N THR A 590 -1.46 15.03 50.89
CA THR A 590 -0.63 14.91 49.69
C THR A 590 0.42 13.80 49.86
N GLU A 591 1.01 13.63 51.03
CA GLU A 591 1.91 12.50 51.35
C GLU A 591 1.16 11.17 51.30
N LYS A 592 -0.09 11.10 51.83
CA LYS A 592 -0.97 9.94 51.68
C LYS A 592 -1.39 9.71 50.22
N LEU A 593 -1.61 10.77 49.45
CA LEU A 593 -1.94 10.68 48.02
C LEU A 593 -0.74 10.15 47.21
N VAL A 594 0.46 10.65 47.50
CA VAL A 594 1.73 10.19 46.92
C VAL A 594 2.04 8.75 47.33
N SER A 595 1.80 8.36 48.59
CA SER A 595 2.00 6.97 49.03
C SER A 595 0.98 6.02 48.41
N ASN A 596 -0.27 6.45 48.22
CA ASN A 596 -1.32 5.68 47.56
C ASN A 596 -1.19 5.67 46.04
N ASN A 597 -0.37 6.54 45.44
CA ASN A 597 -0.09 6.53 44.00
C ASN A 597 0.64 5.26 43.57
N SER A 598 1.47 4.67 44.45
CA SER A 598 2.05 3.34 44.25
C SER A 598 0.96 2.26 44.18
N THR A 599 0.02 2.27 45.12
CA THR A 599 -1.13 1.34 45.15
C THR A 599 -2.07 1.56 43.97
N LEU A 600 -2.30 2.81 43.55
CA LEU A 600 -3.15 3.17 42.41
C LEU A 600 -2.46 2.79 41.08
N ASN A 601 -1.16 3.02 40.93
CA ASN A 601 -0.39 2.56 39.77
C ASN A 601 -0.33 1.03 39.71
N ASN A 602 -0.19 0.36 40.86
CA ASN A 602 -0.25 -1.10 40.93
C ASN A 602 -1.66 -1.62 40.62
N GLY A 603 -2.71 -0.96 41.11
CA GLY A 603 -4.10 -1.29 40.79
C GLY A 603 -4.46 -1.01 39.32
N ALA A 604 -3.95 0.08 38.74
CA ALA A 604 -4.07 0.40 37.33
C ALA A 604 -3.27 -0.56 36.46
N LYS A 605 -2.10 -1.01 36.93
CA LYS A 605 -1.31 -2.07 36.30
C LYS A 605 -2.04 -3.42 36.37
N GLN A 606 -2.61 -3.79 37.52
CA GLN A 606 -3.44 -4.99 37.65
C GLN A 606 -4.70 -4.91 36.77
N LEU A 607 -5.29 -3.72 36.63
CA LEU A 607 -6.42 -3.48 35.73
C LEU A 607 -6.00 -3.54 34.27
N ALA A 608 -4.82 -3.04 33.91
CA ALA A 608 -4.25 -3.14 32.57
C ALA A 608 -3.84 -4.57 32.22
N ASP A 609 -3.22 -5.29 33.16
CA ASP A 609 -2.88 -6.70 33.03
C ASP A 609 -4.16 -7.56 32.94
N GLY A 610 -5.20 -7.23 33.73
CA GLY A 610 -6.52 -7.84 33.65
C GLY A 610 -7.26 -7.51 32.35
N ALA A 611 -7.15 -6.28 31.85
CA ALA A 611 -7.69 -5.88 30.55
C ALA A 611 -6.95 -6.57 29.39
N ALA A 612 -5.63 -6.77 29.51
CA ALA A 612 -4.84 -7.55 28.56
C ALA A 612 -5.21 -9.03 28.60
N GLN A 613 -5.50 -9.60 29.78
CA GLN A 613 -6.05 -10.95 29.91
C GLN A 613 -7.46 -11.06 29.31
N ILE A 614 -8.32 -10.06 29.53
CA ILE A 614 -9.65 -10.00 28.90
C ILE A 614 -9.51 -9.85 27.38
N GLN A 615 -8.57 -9.05 26.89
CA GLN A 615 -8.32 -8.89 25.46
C GLN A 615 -7.76 -10.16 24.83
N SER A 616 -6.86 -10.85 25.53
CA SER A 616 -6.33 -12.16 25.13
C SER A 616 -7.44 -13.21 25.10
N GLY A 617 -8.23 -13.32 26.17
CA GLY A 617 -9.40 -14.21 26.23
C GLY A 617 -10.48 -13.86 25.21
N SER A 618 -10.70 -12.57 24.92
CA SER A 618 -11.63 -12.12 23.87
C SER A 618 -11.09 -12.43 22.48
N SER A 619 -9.76 -12.37 22.27
CA SER A 619 -9.13 -12.76 21.02
C SER A 619 -9.21 -14.27 20.81
N GLN A 620 -8.95 -15.06 21.87
CA GLN A 620 -9.16 -16.51 21.85
C GLN A 620 -10.63 -16.88 21.61
N LEU A 621 -11.57 -16.15 22.21
CA LEU A 621 -13.02 -16.32 21.97
C LEU A 621 -13.41 -15.90 20.55
N TYR A 622 -12.83 -14.83 20.02
CA TYR A 622 -13.03 -14.37 18.64
C TYR A 622 -12.50 -15.39 17.64
N ASP A 623 -11.29 -15.93 17.86
CA ASP A 623 -10.70 -16.99 17.04
C ASP A 623 -11.50 -18.28 17.15
N GLY A 624 -11.95 -18.63 18.36
CA GLY A 624 -12.88 -19.73 18.59
C GLY A 624 -14.21 -19.53 17.86
N SER A 625 -14.74 -18.30 17.85
CA SER A 625 -15.97 -17.93 17.16
C SER A 625 -15.80 -17.89 15.64
N LYS A 626 -14.61 -17.54 15.13
CA LYS A 626 -14.25 -17.66 13.72
C LYS A 626 -14.14 -19.12 13.29
N LYS A 627 -13.51 -19.97 14.10
CA LYS A 627 -13.46 -21.42 13.87
C LYS A 627 -14.87 -22.01 13.89
N LEU A 628 -15.70 -21.62 14.86
CA LEU A 628 -17.10 -22.03 14.93
C LEU A 628 -17.92 -21.50 13.74
N GLY A 629 -17.71 -20.26 13.32
CA GLY A 629 -18.37 -19.65 12.17
C GLY A 629 -17.95 -20.30 10.85
N SER A 630 -16.69 -20.67 10.73
CA SER A 630 -16.16 -21.43 9.58
C SER A 630 -16.73 -22.85 9.57
N GLY A 631 -16.75 -23.54 10.71
CA GLY A 631 -17.39 -24.85 10.85
C GLY A 631 -18.91 -24.80 10.63
N MET A 632 -19.59 -23.74 11.05
CA MET A 632 -21.01 -23.49 10.75
C MET A 632 -21.24 -23.18 9.27
N LYS A 633 -20.29 -22.52 8.61
CA LYS A 633 -20.35 -22.27 7.17
C LYS A 633 -20.11 -23.55 6.39
N GLU A 634 -19.12 -24.36 6.76
CA GLU A 634 -18.91 -25.70 6.21
C GLU A 634 -20.12 -26.61 6.46
N LEU A 635 -20.73 -26.55 7.65
CA LEU A 635 -21.95 -27.29 7.96
C LEU A 635 -23.14 -26.79 7.14
N LYS A 636 -23.29 -25.48 6.95
CA LYS A 636 -24.34 -24.87 6.13
C LYS A 636 -24.13 -25.18 4.66
N ASP A 637 -22.90 -25.11 4.16
CA ASP A 637 -22.55 -25.38 2.77
C ASP A 637 -22.62 -26.88 2.48
N GLY A 638 -22.21 -27.73 3.43
CA GLY A 638 -22.43 -29.17 3.40
C GLY A 638 -23.91 -29.54 3.48
N SER A 639 -24.68 -28.89 4.35
CA SER A 639 -26.14 -29.08 4.43
C SER A 639 -26.84 -28.54 3.19
N LYS A 640 -26.38 -27.44 2.59
CA LYS A 640 -26.90 -26.91 1.33
C LYS A 640 -26.53 -27.83 0.18
N THR A 641 -25.32 -28.36 0.15
CA THR A 641 -24.89 -29.36 -0.83
C THR A 641 -25.70 -30.63 -0.69
N LEU A 642 -25.96 -31.08 0.55
CA LEU A 642 -26.82 -32.22 0.84
C LEU A 642 -28.26 -31.92 0.41
N THR A 643 -28.86 -30.82 0.82
CA THR A 643 -30.23 -30.42 0.43
C THR A 643 -30.35 -30.21 -1.08
N THR A 644 -29.36 -29.61 -1.73
CA THR A 644 -29.33 -29.40 -3.18
C THR A 644 -29.15 -30.74 -3.89
N SER A 645 -28.27 -31.62 -3.44
CA SER A 645 -28.12 -32.96 -4.03
C SER A 645 -29.33 -33.86 -3.77
N LEU A 646 -29.98 -33.73 -2.62
CA LEU A 646 -31.22 -34.46 -2.30
C LEU A 646 -32.41 -33.88 -3.05
N SER A 647 -32.45 -32.57 -3.27
CA SER A 647 -33.47 -31.88 -4.07
C SER A 647 -33.26 -32.14 -5.55
N ASP A 648 -32.03 -32.07 -6.06
CA ASP A 648 -31.67 -32.41 -7.44
C ASP A 648 -31.89 -33.90 -7.68
N GLY A 649 -31.58 -34.76 -6.70
CA GLY A 649 -31.92 -36.17 -6.72
C GLY A 649 -33.43 -36.39 -6.72
N ALA A 650 -34.18 -35.73 -5.83
CA ALA A 650 -35.64 -35.83 -5.77
C ALA A 650 -36.33 -35.23 -7.01
N THR A 651 -35.79 -34.15 -7.59
CA THR A 651 -36.24 -33.54 -8.84
C THR A 651 -35.87 -34.41 -10.02
N THR A 652 -34.68 -35.00 -10.07
CA THR A 652 -34.29 -35.99 -11.09
C THR A 652 -35.20 -37.22 -11.05
N VAL A 653 -35.60 -37.66 -9.85
CA VAL A 653 -36.53 -38.78 -9.62
C VAL A 653 -38.01 -38.40 -9.85
N LYS A 654 -38.38 -37.12 -9.69
CA LYS A 654 -39.74 -36.60 -9.91
C LYS A 654 -39.98 -36.20 -11.37
N ASP A 655 -38.98 -35.62 -12.03
CA ASP A 655 -39.01 -35.17 -13.42
C ASP A 655 -38.68 -36.31 -14.40
N ASN A 656 -37.91 -37.32 -13.97
CA ASN A 656 -38.09 -38.66 -14.54
C ASN A 656 -39.31 -39.28 -13.88
N SER A 657 -40.47 -39.03 -14.45
CA SER A 657 -41.59 -39.95 -14.27
C SER A 657 -41.11 -41.31 -14.77
N ALA A 658 -40.58 -42.13 -13.86
CA ALA A 658 -40.14 -43.47 -14.20
C ALA A 658 -41.38 -44.19 -14.74
N SER A 659 -41.39 -44.41 -16.05
CA SER A 659 -42.41 -45.23 -16.68
C SER A 659 -42.40 -46.61 -16.03
N ASP A 660 -43.50 -47.35 -16.10
CA ASP A 660 -43.54 -48.75 -15.64
C ASP A 660 -42.38 -49.59 -16.25
N GLU A 661 -41.86 -49.19 -17.41
CA GLU A 661 -40.66 -49.76 -18.05
C GLU A 661 -39.35 -49.42 -17.34
N THR A 662 -39.19 -48.18 -16.85
CA THR A 662 -37.99 -47.76 -16.11
C THR A 662 -37.92 -48.46 -14.75
N ILE A 663 -39.09 -48.64 -14.09
CA ILE A 663 -39.20 -49.40 -12.84
C ILE A 663 -38.90 -50.90 -13.10
N LYS A 664 -39.36 -51.46 -14.23
CA LYS A 664 -38.98 -52.81 -14.67
C LYS A 664 -37.48 -52.94 -14.95
N MET A 665 -36.81 -51.92 -15.47
CA MET A 665 -35.39 -51.98 -15.82
C MET A 665 -34.48 -52.14 -14.57
N PHE A 666 -34.91 -51.62 -13.42
CA PHE A 666 -34.24 -51.81 -12.13
C PHE A 666 -34.74 -53.04 -11.35
N ALA A 667 -36.00 -53.46 -11.54
CA ALA A 667 -36.61 -54.57 -10.81
C ALA A 667 -36.44 -55.95 -11.51
N THR A 668 -36.05 -55.96 -12.79
CA THR A 668 -35.83 -57.20 -13.56
C THR A 668 -34.33 -57.53 -13.53
N PRO A 669 -33.92 -58.74 -13.10
CA PRO A 669 -32.51 -59.12 -13.16
C PRO A 669 -31.99 -58.97 -14.59
N VAL A 670 -30.76 -58.47 -14.73
CA VAL A 670 -30.11 -58.27 -16.03
C VAL A 670 -30.07 -59.61 -16.77
N VAL A 671 -30.96 -59.75 -17.75
CA VAL A 671 -30.87 -60.78 -18.79
C VAL A 671 -30.34 -60.05 -20.02
N SER A 672 -29.08 -60.31 -20.35
CA SER A 672 -28.44 -59.74 -21.53
C SER A 672 -29.11 -60.25 -22.80
N ASP A 673 -29.85 -59.39 -23.49
CA ASP A 673 -30.29 -59.64 -24.87
C ASP A 673 -29.21 -59.08 -25.82
N GLU A 674 -28.12 -59.84 -25.99
CA GLU A 674 -27.04 -59.48 -26.91
C GLU A 674 -27.45 -59.74 -28.35
N THR A 675 -27.70 -58.67 -29.12
CA THR A 675 -27.82 -58.78 -30.58
C THR A 675 -26.43 -58.75 -31.23
N LYS A 676 -25.72 -59.89 -31.20
CA LYS A 676 -24.40 -60.01 -31.84
C LYS A 676 -24.54 -60.05 -33.37
N LEU A 677 -24.26 -58.93 -34.04
CA LEU A 677 -24.32 -58.82 -35.51
C LEU A 677 -23.27 -59.69 -36.20
N THR A 678 -22.05 -59.79 -35.63
CA THR A 678 -20.97 -60.67 -36.10
C THR A 678 -19.86 -60.76 -35.04
N ASP A 679 -18.91 -61.67 -35.24
CA ASP A 679 -17.74 -61.87 -34.37
C ASP A 679 -16.47 -61.32 -35.04
N VAL A 680 -15.67 -60.56 -34.30
CA VAL A 680 -14.40 -59.97 -34.78
C VAL A 680 -13.25 -60.51 -33.92
N PRO A 681 -12.34 -61.35 -34.45
CA PRO A 681 -11.40 -62.14 -33.63
C PRO A 681 -10.39 -61.33 -32.81
N ASN A 682 -10.00 -60.14 -33.28
CA ASN A 682 -9.05 -59.28 -32.60
C ASN A 682 -9.17 -57.82 -33.08
N ASN A 683 -8.54 -56.90 -32.34
CA ASN A 683 -8.51 -55.48 -32.68
C ASN A 683 -7.89 -55.17 -34.05
N GLY A 684 -6.98 -56.03 -34.55
CA GLY A 684 -6.40 -55.92 -35.88
C GLY A 684 -7.45 -55.99 -36.99
N HIS A 685 -8.45 -56.88 -36.85
CA HIS A 685 -9.58 -56.97 -37.80
C HIS A 685 -10.51 -55.75 -37.72
N ALA A 686 -10.64 -55.14 -36.54
CA ALA A 686 -11.43 -53.92 -36.36
C ALA A 686 -10.76 -52.67 -36.96
N MET A 687 -9.43 -52.60 -36.94
CA MET A 687 -8.63 -51.48 -37.47
C MET A 687 -8.20 -51.64 -38.94
N ALA A 688 -8.19 -52.87 -39.47
CA ALA A 688 -7.84 -53.15 -40.87
C ALA A 688 -8.62 -52.31 -41.90
N PRO A 689 -9.96 -52.13 -41.82
CA PRO A 689 -10.72 -51.26 -42.72
C PRO A 689 -10.15 -49.85 -42.89
N TYR A 690 -9.69 -49.28 -41.78
CA TYR A 690 -9.12 -47.94 -41.72
C TYR A 690 -7.73 -47.90 -42.36
N MET A 691 -6.84 -48.81 -41.98
CA MET A 691 -5.49 -48.87 -42.55
C MET A 691 -5.49 -49.21 -44.05
N MET A 692 -6.43 -50.04 -44.50
CA MET A 692 -6.63 -50.33 -45.92
C MET A 692 -7.04 -49.08 -46.71
N SER A 693 -7.94 -48.27 -46.14
CA SER A 693 -8.36 -47.00 -46.76
C SER A 693 -7.19 -46.01 -46.86
N VAL A 694 -6.40 -45.88 -45.79
CA VAL A 694 -5.18 -45.04 -45.78
C VAL A 694 -4.17 -45.52 -46.83
N GLY A 695 -3.86 -46.82 -46.86
CA GLY A 695 -2.89 -47.40 -47.77
C GLY A 695 -3.25 -47.19 -49.25
N LEU A 696 -4.52 -47.35 -49.61
CA LEU A 696 -4.98 -47.12 -50.99
C LEU A 696 -4.91 -45.63 -51.38
N TRP A 697 -5.19 -44.72 -50.45
CA TRP A 697 -5.11 -43.28 -50.68
C TRP A 697 -3.67 -42.83 -50.89
N VAL A 698 -2.76 -43.28 -50.04
CA VAL A 698 -1.32 -42.99 -50.15
C VAL A 698 -0.75 -43.58 -51.44
N GLY A 699 -1.13 -44.81 -51.81
CA GLY A 699 -0.72 -45.43 -53.07
C GLY A 699 -1.19 -44.62 -54.30
N ALA A 700 -2.44 -44.18 -54.30
CA ALA A 700 -3.00 -43.35 -55.37
C ALA A 700 -2.29 -41.99 -55.46
N LEU A 701 -2.00 -41.35 -54.32
CA LEU A 701 -1.25 -40.09 -54.26
C LEU A 701 0.19 -40.26 -54.79
N ALA A 702 0.90 -41.30 -54.33
CA ALA A 702 2.27 -41.59 -54.74
C ALA A 702 2.36 -41.83 -56.26
N PHE A 703 1.43 -42.61 -56.82
CA PHE A 703 1.41 -42.86 -58.26
C PHE A 703 1.10 -41.58 -59.06
N CYS A 704 0.15 -40.77 -58.60
CA CYS A 704 -0.17 -39.48 -59.25
C CYS A 704 1.00 -38.47 -59.19
N LEU A 705 1.86 -38.57 -58.17
CA LEU A 705 3.08 -37.76 -58.04
C LEU A 705 4.21 -38.25 -58.96
N MET A 706 4.39 -39.56 -59.10
CA MET A 706 5.49 -40.15 -59.88
C MET A 706 5.20 -40.20 -61.38
N TYR A 707 3.95 -40.45 -61.78
CA TYR A 707 3.59 -40.61 -63.18
C TYR A 707 3.37 -39.24 -63.84
N PRO A 708 3.95 -38.95 -65.02
CA PRO A 708 3.82 -37.64 -65.67
C PRO A 708 2.42 -37.45 -66.25
N LEU A 709 1.50 -36.91 -65.43
CA LEU A 709 0.08 -36.75 -65.73
C LEU A 709 -0.20 -35.77 -66.88
N ALA A 710 0.59 -34.69 -66.97
CA ALA A 710 0.37 -33.60 -67.94
C ALA A 710 1.21 -33.71 -69.23
N GLN A 711 2.12 -34.68 -69.36
CA GLN A 711 2.97 -34.78 -70.55
C GLN A 711 2.29 -35.60 -71.66
N TYR A 712 2.31 -35.11 -72.91
CA TYR A 712 1.87 -35.84 -74.09
C TYR A 712 2.98 -35.86 -75.16
N LYS A 713 3.04 -36.94 -75.95
CA LYS A 713 3.98 -37.07 -77.08
C LYS A 713 3.22 -36.98 -78.40
N GLY A 714 3.74 -36.22 -79.36
CA GLY A 714 3.15 -36.03 -80.69
C GLY A 714 2.10 -34.92 -80.76
N LYS A 715 1.23 -34.96 -81.79
CA LYS A 715 0.21 -33.92 -82.03
C LYS A 715 -1.01 -34.10 -81.11
N LEU A 716 -1.41 -33.03 -80.42
CA LEU A 716 -2.56 -33.02 -79.51
C LEU A 716 -3.89 -33.06 -80.29
N LYS A 717 -4.50 -34.26 -80.40
CA LYS A 717 -5.76 -34.47 -81.12
C LYS A 717 -6.97 -33.85 -80.42
N SER A 718 -7.30 -34.30 -79.21
CA SER A 718 -8.39 -33.79 -78.37
C SER A 718 -8.08 -34.02 -76.89
N GLY A 719 -8.76 -33.30 -75.98
CA GLY A 719 -8.58 -33.49 -74.54
C GLY A 719 -9.04 -34.87 -74.07
N PHE A 720 -10.14 -35.38 -74.62
CA PHE A 720 -10.57 -36.75 -74.35
C PHE A 720 -9.52 -37.79 -74.75
N ALA A 721 -8.89 -37.66 -75.94
CA ALA A 721 -7.84 -38.59 -76.37
C ALA A 721 -6.60 -38.51 -75.47
N TRP A 722 -6.25 -37.31 -75.00
CA TRP A 722 -5.14 -37.10 -74.07
C TRP A 722 -5.44 -37.72 -72.70
N TRP A 723 -6.63 -37.47 -72.13
CA TRP A 723 -7.08 -38.12 -70.90
C TRP A 723 -7.10 -39.64 -71.06
N ALA A 724 -7.70 -40.17 -72.13
CA ALA A 724 -7.83 -41.60 -72.36
C ALA A 724 -6.48 -42.30 -72.42
N SER A 725 -5.48 -41.67 -73.05
CA SER A 725 -4.09 -42.20 -73.09
C SER A 725 -3.43 -42.30 -71.71
N LYS A 726 -3.85 -41.48 -70.75
CA LYS A 726 -3.32 -41.52 -69.38
C LYS A 726 -4.15 -42.46 -68.52
N ALA A 727 -5.48 -42.35 -68.63
CA ALA A 727 -6.45 -43.21 -67.97
C ALA A 727 -6.20 -44.70 -68.25
N SER A 728 -5.75 -45.05 -69.47
CA SER A 728 -5.38 -46.41 -69.84
C SER A 728 -4.19 -46.99 -69.06
N VAL A 729 -3.42 -46.15 -68.36
CA VAL A 729 -2.35 -46.58 -67.44
C VAL A 729 -2.82 -46.46 -65.99
N LEU A 730 -3.42 -45.32 -65.63
CA LEU A 730 -3.84 -45.01 -64.24
C LEU A 730 -4.84 -46.02 -63.68
N TYR A 731 -5.93 -46.32 -64.39
CA TYR A 731 -6.98 -47.19 -63.84
C TYR A 731 -6.54 -48.66 -63.72
N PRO A 732 -5.82 -49.26 -64.69
CA PRO A 732 -5.25 -50.58 -64.50
C PRO A 732 -4.29 -50.67 -63.31
N VAL A 733 -3.43 -49.66 -63.11
CA VAL A 733 -2.54 -49.61 -61.95
C VAL A 733 -3.33 -49.48 -60.64
N ALA A 734 -4.38 -48.66 -60.62
CA ALA A 734 -5.25 -48.54 -59.45
C ALA A 734 -5.95 -49.86 -59.11
N ILE A 735 -6.46 -50.59 -60.11
CA ILE A 735 -7.06 -51.92 -59.91
C ILE A 735 -6.01 -52.90 -59.36
N LEU A 736 -4.82 -52.94 -59.97
CA LEU A 736 -3.72 -53.78 -59.52
C LEU A 736 -3.31 -53.45 -58.08
N GLN A 737 -3.25 -52.17 -57.70
CA GLN A 737 -2.97 -51.74 -56.32
C GLN A 737 -4.00 -52.31 -55.34
N GLY A 738 -5.30 -52.26 -55.69
CA GLY A 738 -6.37 -52.83 -54.87
C GLY A 738 -6.23 -54.35 -54.69
N ILE A 739 -5.93 -55.07 -55.76
CA ILE A 739 -5.70 -56.52 -55.73
C ILE A 739 -4.46 -56.86 -54.90
N CYS A 740 -3.34 -56.18 -55.16
CA CYS A 740 -2.07 -56.39 -54.46
C CYS A 740 -2.22 -56.14 -52.96
N LEU A 741 -2.93 -55.10 -52.54
CA LEU A 741 -3.19 -54.84 -51.11
C LEU A 741 -3.82 -56.07 -50.45
N ILE A 742 -4.89 -56.63 -51.03
CA ILE A 742 -5.58 -57.78 -50.43
C ILE A 742 -4.72 -59.04 -50.48
N LEU A 743 -4.00 -59.29 -51.57
CA LEU A 743 -3.12 -60.46 -51.70
C LEU A 743 -1.96 -60.41 -50.69
N LEU A 744 -1.34 -59.24 -50.50
CA LEU A 744 -0.26 -59.05 -49.54
C LEU A 744 -0.77 -59.21 -48.11
N LEU A 745 -1.91 -58.60 -47.76
CA LEU A 745 -2.51 -58.79 -46.45
C LEU A 745 -2.86 -60.26 -46.19
N ARG A 746 -3.32 -60.99 -47.21
CA ARG A 746 -3.59 -62.43 -47.08
C ARG A 746 -2.31 -63.24 -46.89
N ALA A 747 -1.27 -62.94 -47.66
CA ALA A 747 -0.01 -63.70 -47.65
C ALA A 747 0.82 -63.46 -46.38
N PHE A 748 0.87 -62.23 -45.88
CA PHE A 748 1.74 -61.85 -44.76
C PHE A 748 1.02 -61.69 -43.42
N ASN A 749 -0.26 -61.36 -43.42
CA ASN A 749 -1.02 -61.03 -42.20
C ASN A 749 -2.16 -62.03 -41.91
N GLY A 750 -2.29 -63.10 -42.69
CA GLY A 750 -3.37 -64.09 -42.51
C GLY A 750 -4.77 -63.52 -42.75
N PHE A 751 -4.89 -62.45 -43.56
CA PHE A 751 -6.15 -61.74 -43.76
C PHE A 751 -7.17 -62.57 -44.56
N THR A 752 -8.21 -63.03 -43.87
CA THR A 752 -9.33 -63.81 -44.42
C THR A 752 -10.68 -63.12 -44.13
N PRO A 753 -11.06 -62.08 -44.90
CA PRO A 753 -12.38 -61.44 -44.76
C PRO A 753 -13.52 -62.44 -44.98
N ALA A 754 -14.62 -62.25 -44.25
CA ALA A 754 -15.85 -63.05 -44.39
C ALA A 754 -16.38 -63.07 -45.83
N GLU A 755 -16.28 -61.95 -46.53
CA GLU A 755 -16.75 -61.77 -47.91
C GLU A 755 -15.58 -61.39 -48.83
N MET A 756 -14.71 -62.37 -49.12
CA MET A 756 -13.47 -62.16 -49.89
C MET A 756 -13.71 -61.48 -51.25
N GLY A 757 -14.69 -61.96 -52.02
CA GLY A 757 -14.99 -61.40 -53.35
C GLY A 757 -15.43 -59.93 -53.28
N LYS A 758 -16.33 -59.60 -52.34
CA LYS A 758 -16.79 -58.22 -52.12
C LYS A 758 -15.64 -57.32 -51.66
N THR A 759 -14.78 -57.83 -50.77
CA THR A 759 -13.61 -57.08 -50.27
C THR A 759 -12.65 -56.72 -51.40
N VAL A 760 -12.32 -57.66 -52.30
CA VAL A 760 -11.42 -57.40 -53.44
C VAL A 760 -12.05 -56.42 -54.43
N LEU A 761 -13.32 -56.62 -54.80
CA LEU A 761 -14.01 -55.72 -55.74
C LEU A 761 -14.13 -54.30 -55.18
N PHE A 762 -14.46 -54.18 -53.89
CA PHE A 762 -14.57 -52.88 -53.24
C PHE A 762 -13.20 -52.20 -53.06
N ALA A 763 -12.12 -52.96 -52.83
CA ALA A 763 -10.76 -52.42 -52.84
C ALA A 763 -10.37 -51.84 -54.21
N CYS A 764 -10.72 -52.53 -55.30
CA CYS A 764 -10.51 -52.03 -56.66
C CYS A 764 -11.31 -50.74 -56.90
N LEU A 765 -12.59 -50.72 -56.53
CA LEU A 765 -13.44 -49.53 -56.64
C LEU A 765 -12.87 -48.36 -55.83
N THR A 766 -12.45 -48.61 -54.59
CA THR A 766 -11.85 -47.61 -53.71
C THR A 766 -10.59 -47.03 -54.33
N SER A 767 -9.69 -47.88 -54.81
CA SER A 767 -8.44 -47.47 -55.44
C SER A 767 -8.67 -46.61 -56.69
N MET A 768 -9.61 -47.00 -57.56
CA MET A 768 -9.98 -46.20 -58.74
C MET A 768 -10.61 -44.85 -58.36
N THR A 769 -11.45 -44.83 -57.33
CA THR A 769 -12.10 -43.61 -56.84
C THR A 769 -11.07 -42.64 -56.28
N PHE A 770 -10.20 -43.10 -55.39
CA PHE A 770 -9.12 -42.29 -54.82
C PHE A 770 -8.17 -41.79 -55.92
N THR A 771 -7.79 -42.65 -56.87
CA THR A 771 -6.99 -42.25 -58.03
C THR A 771 -7.68 -41.17 -58.85
N SER A 772 -9.00 -41.23 -59.04
CA SER A 772 -9.74 -40.22 -59.81
C SER A 772 -9.82 -38.87 -59.10
N ILE A 773 -10.05 -38.87 -57.78
CA ILE A 773 -10.02 -37.66 -56.95
C ILE A 773 -8.63 -37.02 -57.04
N MET A 774 -7.59 -37.82 -56.79
CA MET A 774 -6.20 -37.37 -56.86
C MET A 774 -5.86 -36.80 -58.23
N TYR A 775 -6.20 -37.53 -59.29
CA TYR A 775 -5.86 -37.16 -60.65
C TYR A 775 -6.46 -35.81 -61.02
N PHE A 776 -7.73 -35.56 -60.66
CA PHE A 776 -8.37 -34.27 -60.90
C PHE A 776 -7.63 -33.12 -60.22
N PHE A 777 -7.30 -33.24 -58.93
CA PHE A 777 -6.64 -32.16 -58.19
C PHE A 777 -5.19 -31.95 -58.69
N ASN A 778 -4.46 -33.02 -58.96
CA ASN A 778 -3.09 -32.95 -59.47
C ASN A 778 -3.04 -32.31 -60.87
N ILE A 779 -3.95 -32.66 -61.79
CA ILE A 779 -3.96 -32.09 -63.14
C ILE A 779 -4.50 -30.66 -63.19
N THR A 780 -5.28 -30.25 -62.18
CA THR A 780 -5.83 -28.89 -62.10
C THR A 780 -4.87 -27.92 -61.42
N LEU A 781 -4.18 -28.37 -60.36
CA LEU A 781 -3.39 -27.51 -59.45
C LEU A 781 -1.91 -27.90 -59.35
N GLY A 782 -1.42 -28.89 -60.10
CA GLY A 782 -0.03 -29.36 -59.98
C GLY A 782 0.26 -29.92 -58.59
N LYS A 783 1.49 -29.71 -58.08
CA LYS A 783 1.87 -30.21 -56.75
C LYS A 783 1.12 -29.55 -55.58
N VAL A 784 0.57 -28.34 -55.78
CA VAL A 784 -0.38 -27.74 -54.81
C VAL A 784 -1.59 -28.65 -54.62
N GLY A 785 -2.08 -29.25 -55.70
CA GLY A 785 -3.16 -30.24 -55.65
C GLY A 785 -2.77 -31.47 -54.84
N SER A 786 -1.54 -31.97 -54.99
CA SER A 786 -1.02 -33.09 -54.20
C SER A 786 -0.93 -32.74 -52.71
N PHE A 787 -0.46 -31.53 -52.38
CA PHE A 787 -0.39 -31.04 -51.00
C PHE A 787 -1.79 -30.93 -50.38
N LEU A 788 -2.77 -30.37 -51.10
CA LEU A 788 -4.15 -30.31 -50.62
C LEU A 788 -4.75 -31.69 -50.37
N MET A 789 -4.43 -32.68 -51.20
CA MET A 789 -4.88 -34.05 -51.01
C MET A 789 -4.19 -34.77 -49.86
N LEU A 790 -2.96 -34.37 -49.51
CA LEU A 790 -2.29 -34.80 -48.28
C LEU A 790 -2.95 -34.19 -47.04
N VAL A 791 -3.25 -32.89 -47.05
CA VAL A 791 -3.99 -32.23 -45.94
C VAL A 791 -5.39 -32.86 -45.79
N PHE A 792 -6.09 -33.06 -46.91
CA PHE A 792 -7.40 -33.70 -46.90
C PHE A 792 -7.32 -35.12 -46.35
N MET A 793 -6.27 -35.89 -46.64
CA MET A 793 -6.03 -37.19 -46.00
C MET A 793 -6.05 -37.08 -44.47
N VAL A 794 -5.31 -36.12 -43.90
CA VAL A 794 -5.23 -35.93 -42.44
C VAL A 794 -6.59 -35.59 -41.83
N VAL A 795 -7.40 -34.77 -42.50
CA VAL A 795 -8.78 -34.49 -42.05
C VAL A 795 -9.64 -35.75 -42.06
N GLN A 796 -9.50 -36.59 -43.09
CA GLN A 796 -10.23 -37.86 -43.18
C GLN A 796 -9.84 -38.85 -42.09
N LEU A 797 -8.60 -38.83 -41.58
CA LEU A 797 -8.15 -39.69 -40.48
C LEU A 797 -8.97 -39.47 -39.21
N ALA A 798 -9.28 -38.21 -38.87
CA ALA A 798 -10.14 -37.88 -37.74
C ALA A 798 -11.62 -38.15 -38.04
N GLY A 799 -12.06 -37.88 -39.27
CA GLY A 799 -13.47 -37.92 -39.65
C GLY A 799 -14.06 -39.30 -39.93
N SER A 800 -13.28 -40.37 -40.11
CA SER A 800 -13.78 -41.63 -40.69
C SER A 800 -14.17 -42.73 -39.71
N ALA A 801 -14.28 -42.43 -38.40
CA ALA A 801 -14.58 -43.41 -37.34
C ALA A 801 -13.69 -44.67 -37.40
N GLY A 802 -12.40 -44.47 -37.69
CA GLY A 802 -11.41 -45.54 -37.85
C GLY A 802 -10.92 -46.10 -36.51
N THR A 803 -10.52 -45.21 -35.60
CA THR A 803 -9.91 -45.55 -34.31
C THR A 803 -10.89 -45.51 -33.13
N TYR A 804 -11.95 -44.70 -33.23
CA TYR A 804 -13.00 -44.55 -32.20
C TYR A 804 -14.39 -44.50 -32.84
N PRO A 805 -15.44 -44.93 -32.12
CA PRO A 805 -16.82 -44.74 -32.56
C PRO A 805 -17.13 -43.25 -32.82
N VAL A 806 -17.95 -42.96 -33.84
CA VAL A 806 -18.30 -41.56 -34.16
C VAL A 806 -19.12 -40.91 -33.05
N GLU A 807 -19.83 -41.72 -32.27
CA GLU A 807 -20.71 -41.32 -31.16
C GLU A 807 -19.94 -40.72 -29.98
N VAL A 808 -18.66 -41.07 -29.84
CA VAL A 808 -17.77 -40.51 -28.78
C VAL A 808 -16.90 -39.36 -29.29
N SER A 809 -17.07 -38.96 -30.55
CA SER A 809 -16.26 -37.91 -31.18
C SER A 809 -16.88 -36.51 -30.97
N PRO A 810 -16.06 -35.44 -30.90
CA PRO A 810 -16.56 -34.07 -30.83
C PRO A 810 -17.49 -33.71 -32.00
N SER A 811 -18.42 -32.78 -31.78
CA SER A 811 -19.48 -32.43 -32.74
C SER A 811 -18.96 -31.99 -34.12
N PHE A 812 -17.77 -31.39 -34.20
CA PHE A 812 -17.11 -31.05 -35.45
C PHE A 812 -16.73 -32.29 -36.28
N VAL A 813 -16.15 -33.30 -35.63
CA VAL A 813 -15.72 -34.57 -36.26
C VAL A 813 -16.94 -35.36 -36.72
N ALA A 814 -17.96 -35.44 -35.87
CA ALA A 814 -19.22 -36.11 -36.19
C ALA A 814 -19.93 -35.50 -37.42
N LYS A 815 -19.83 -34.17 -37.61
CA LYS A 815 -20.39 -33.49 -38.80
C LYS A 815 -19.60 -33.77 -40.08
N ILE A 816 -18.28 -33.84 -40.01
CA ILE A 816 -17.43 -34.11 -41.19
C ILE A 816 -17.55 -35.56 -41.65
N HIS A 817 -17.82 -36.48 -40.72
CA HIS A 817 -17.94 -37.92 -40.97
C HIS A 817 -18.81 -38.26 -42.19
N ALA A 818 -19.95 -37.60 -42.36
CA ALA A 818 -20.86 -37.88 -43.46
C ALA A 818 -20.34 -37.48 -44.86
N TYR A 819 -19.25 -36.70 -44.97
CA TYR A 819 -18.81 -36.10 -46.24
C TYR A 819 -17.46 -36.61 -46.72
N VAL A 820 -16.72 -37.35 -45.89
CA VAL A 820 -15.38 -37.81 -46.24
C VAL A 820 -15.40 -39.19 -46.90
N PRO A 821 -14.66 -39.41 -48.00
CA PRO A 821 -14.58 -40.73 -48.65
C PRO A 821 -14.21 -41.87 -47.69
N PHE A 822 -13.30 -41.63 -46.74
CA PHE A 822 -12.86 -42.67 -45.80
C PHE A 822 -13.98 -43.25 -44.94
N THR A 823 -15.03 -42.50 -44.62
CA THR A 823 -16.18 -43.04 -43.87
C THR A 823 -16.79 -44.22 -44.61
N TYR A 824 -17.07 -44.02 -45.89
CA TYR A 824 -17.72 -45.03 -46.71
C TYR A 824 -16.81 -46.22 -46.99
N THR A 825 -15.50 -46.00 -47.12
CA THR A 825 -14.55 -47.09 -47.33
C THR A 825 -14.30 -47.89 -46.07
N VAL A 826 -14.17 -47.23 -44.92
CA VAL A 826 -14.05 -47.88 -43.60
C VAL A 826 -15.29 -48.72 -43.32
N ASP A 827 -16.50 -48.17 -43.50
CA ASP A 827 -17.73 -48.90 -43.24
C ASP A 827 -17.93 -50.10 -44.15
N ALA A 828 -17.63 -49.95 -45.45
CA ALA A 828 -17.74 -51.04 -46.40
C ALA A 828 -16.69 -52.14 -46.15
N PHE A 829 -15.43 -51.78 -45.92
CA PHE A 829 -14.41 -52.76 -45.58
C PHE A 829 -14.73 -53.46 -44.26
N ARG A 830 -15.23 -52.74 -43.25
CA ARG A 830 -15.68 -53.34 -41.99
C ARG A 830 -16.78 -54.36 -42.27
N ALA A 831 -17.80 -53.99 -43.04
CA ALA A 831 -18.89 -54.87 -43.42
C ALA A 831 -18.45 -56.09 -44.26
N THR A 832 -17.47 -55.97 -45.17
CA THR A 832 -17.00 -57.13 -45.96
C THR A 832 -15.98 -58.00 -45.22
N ILE A 833 -15.24 -57.44 -44.26
CA ILE A 833 -14.27 -58.17 -43.43
C ILE A 833 -15.00 -58.96 -42.36
N SER A 834 -15.91 -58.32 -41.61
CA SER A 834 -16.62 -58.95 -40.50
C SER A 834 -17.97 -59.56 -40.90
N GLY A 835 -18.57 -59.18 -42.02
CA GLY A 835 -19.91 -59.62 -42.41
C GLY A 835 -21.04 -58.90 -41.63
N GLY A 836 -22.29 -59.24 -41.95
CA GLY A 836 -23.48 -58.81 -41.18
C GLY A 836 -24.05 -57.42 -41.49
N ARG A 837 -23.46 -56.63 -42.41
CA ARG A 837 -23.95 -55.29 -42.78
C ARG A 837 -23.97 -55.08 -44.29
N SER A 838 -24.91 -54.28 -44.78
CA SER A 838 -25.01 -53.90 -46.20
C SER A 838 -23.96 -52.84 -46.57
N ILE A 839 -23.37 -52.96 -47.77
CA ILE A 839 -22.41 -52.00 -48.32
C ILE A 839 -22.99 -51.13 -49.44
N THR A 840 -24.31 -51.21 -49.68
CA THR A 840 -24.97 -50.54 -50.80
C THR A 840 -24.73 -49.03 -50.81
N THR A 841 -24.88 -48.36 -49.67
CA THR A 841 -24.67 -46.92 -49.54
C THR A 841 -23.23 -46.54 -49.90
N SER A 842 -22.25 -47.27 -49.37
CA SER A 842 -20.84 -47.03 -49.66
C SER A 842 -20.51 -47.24 -51.14
N ILE A 843 -21.08 -48.27 -51.79
CA ILE A 843 -20.91 -48.49 -53.23
C ILE A 843 -21.48 -47.30 -54.02
N ILE A 844 -22.70 -46.85 -53.71
CA ILE A 844 -23.35 -45.74 -54.41
C ILE A 844 -22.49 -44.48 -54.31
N VAL A 845 -22.03 -44.14 -53.11
CA VAL A 845 -21.21 -42.94 -52.89
C VAL A 845 -19.86 -43.04 -53.61
N MET A 846 -19.18 -44.19 -53.52
CA MET A 846 -17.87 -44.37 -54.16
C MET A 846 -17.97 -44.34 -55.69
N VAL A 847 -18.99 -44.96 -56.27
CA VAL A 847 -19.26 -44.89 -57.73
C VAL A 847 -19.60 -43.45 -58.14
N ALA A 848 -20.41 -42.74 -57.37
CA ALA A 848 -20.74 -41.34 -57.65
C ALA A 848 -19.47 -40.46 -57.65
N LEU A 849 -18.62 -40.59 -56.64
CA LEU A 849 -17.35 -39.86 -56.57
C LEU A 849 -16.43 -40.21 -57.75
N LEU A 850 -16.28 -41.49 -58.07
CA LEU A 850 -15.48 -41.95 -59.22
C LEU A 850 -15.95 -41.28 -60.52
N VAL A 851 -17.25 -41.32 -60.80
CA VAL A 851 -17.84 -40.75 -62.02
C VAL A 851 -17.66 -39.23 -62.05
N ILE A 852 -17.99 -38.54 -60.96
CA ILE A 852 -17.88 -37.07 -60.87
C ILE A 852 -16.45 -36.61 -61.15
N PHE A 853 -15.47 -37.16 -60.44
CA PHE A 853 -14.08 -36.74 -60.59
C PHE A 853 -13.47 -37.15 -61.92
N THR A 854 -13.92 -38.27 -62.52
CA THR A 854 -13.52 -38.65 -63.87
C THR A 854 -14.05 -37.66 -64.91
N ILE A 855 -15.32 -37.25 -64.81
CA ILE A 855 -15.91 -36.25 -65.70
C ILE A 855 -15.18 -34.91 -65.56
N LEU A 856 -14.97 -34.45 -64.32
CA LEU A 856 -14.23 -33.21 -64.05
C LEU A 856 -12.82 -33.25 -64.63
N THR A 857 -12.14 -34.40 -64.52
CA THR A 857 -10.83 -34.61 -65.13
C THR A 857 -10.88 -34.49 -66.65
N ILE A 858 -11.82 -35.18 -67.32
CA ILE A 858 -12.01 -35.08 -68.78
C ILE A 858 -12.27 -33.64 -69.22
N LEU A 859 -13.13 -32.92 -68.49
CA LEU A 859 -13.40 -31.52 -68.75
C LEU A 859 -12.14 -30.66 -68.62
N GLN A 860 -11.31 -30.91 -67.61
CA GLN A 860 -10.04 -30.23 -67.43
C GLN A 860 -9.07 -30.52 -68.57
N PHE A 861 -8.94 -31.77 -69.02
CA PHE A 861 -8.13 -32.12 -70.19
C PHE A 861 -8.62 -31.43 -71.48
N ASN A 862 -9.94 -31.32 -71.67
CA ASN A 862 -10.53 -30.58 -72.77
C ASN A 862 -10.23 -29.07 -72.68
N HIS A 863 -10.34 -28.49 -71.49
CA HIS A 863 -10.00 -27.10 -71.23
C HIS A 863 -8.51 -26.82 -71.52
N MET A 864 -7.62 -27.63 -70.97
CA MET A 864 -6.18 -27.50 -71.18
C MET A 864 -5.81 -27.66 -72.65
N THR A 865 -6.43 -28.61 -73.36
CA THR A 865 -6.21 -28.79 -74.79
C THR A 865 -6.62 -27.56 -75.59
N LYS A 866 -7.79 -26.97 -75.28
CA LYS A 866 -8.28 -25.75 -75.94
C LYS A 866 -7.33 -24.57 -75.71
N ARG A 867 -6.78 -24.42 -74.49
CA ARG A 867 -5.82 -23.36 -74.18
C ARG A 867 -4.45 -23.58 -74.81
N LYS A 868 -3.89 -24.80 -74.73
CA LYS A 868 -2.60 -25.14 -75.36
C LYS A 868 -2.66 -24.99 -76.89
N LYS A 869 -3.77 -25.35 -77.55
CA LYS A 869 -3.97 -25.10 -78.99
C LYS A 869 -4.11 -23.62 -79.35
N ALA A 870 -4.51 -22.77 -78.40
CA ALA A 870 -4.62 -21.33 -78.56
C ALA A 870 -3.38 -20.58 -78.04
N GLU A 871 -2.28 -21.29 -77.75
CA GLU A 871 -1.03 -20.75 -77.21
C GLU A 871 -1.21 -19.91 -75.92
N LYS A 872 -2.25 -20.24 -75.14
CA LYS A 872 -2.51 -19.62 -73.83
C LYS A 872 -1.94 -20.50 -72.72
N VAL A 873 -1.21 -19.87 -71.79
CA VAL A 873 -0.72 -20.51 -70.56
C VAL A 873 -1.89 -21.20 -69.84
N VAL A 874 -1.74 -22.45 -69.41
CA VAL A 874 -2.73 -23.15 -68.55
C VAL A 874 -2.33 -23.02 -67.09
N LEU A 875 -3.31 -23.06 -66.19
CA LEU A 875 -3.08 -22.92 -64.75
C LEU A 875 -2.03 -23.92 -64.22
N PHE A 876 -2.05 -25.15 -64.72
CA PHE A 876 -1.05 -26.17 -64.40
C PHE A 876 0.37 -25.70 -64.72
N ASP A 877 0.63 -25.30 -65.98
CA ASP A 877 1.95 -24.83 -66.42
C ASP A 877 2.38 -23.55 -65.65
N TRP A 878 1.43 -22.64 -65.38
CA TRP A 878 1.70 -21.41 -64.60
C TRP A 878 2.11 -21.69 -63.15
N LEU A 879 1.49 -22.68 -62.50
CA LEU A 879 1.83 -23.08 -61.13
C LEU A 879 3.22 -23.74 -61.07
N GLU A 880 3.55 -24.57 -62.06
CA GLU A 880 4.88 -25.18 -62.19
C GLU A 880 5.99 -24.14 -62.45
N GLU A 881 5.77 -23.18 -63.37
CA GLU A 881 6.76 -22.14 -63.69
C GLU A 881 7.11 -21.24 -62.50
N ARG A 882 6.18 -21.03 -61.56
CA ARG A 882 6.40 -20.19 -60.37
C ARG A 882 7.03 -20.92 -59.19
N GLY A 883 7.34 -22.21 -59.33
CA GLY A 883 7.87 -23.02 -58.22
C GLY A 883 6.91 -23.15 -57.03
N LEU A 884 5.63 -22.82 -57.22
CA LEU A 884 4.57 -23.04 -56.24
C LEU A 884 4.06 -24.49 -56.27
N ALA A 885 4.40 -25.22 -57.34
CA ALA A 885 4.23 -26.66 -57.48
C ALA A 885 5.59 -27.34 -57.28
#